data_AF-A0A6M3KNW4-F1
#
_entry.id   AF-A0A6M3KNW4-F1
#
_cell.length_a   1.000
_cell.length_b   1.000
_cell.length_c   1.000
_cell.angle_alpha   90.00
_cell.angle_beta   90.00
_cell.angle_gamma   90.00
#
_symmetry.space_group_name_H-M   'P 1'
#
loop_
_entity.id
_entity.type
_entity.pdbx_description
1 polymer ?
#
loop_
_entity_poly.entity_id
_entity_poly.type
_entity_poly.pdbx_seq_one_letter_code
_entity_poly.pdbx_strand_id
1 'polypeptide(L)'
;MSKIEKLYGQPDKFFIVNDNDPDLFPIKIPLPELTLPLNEIDGYGLHPSDQIFQYTKYPDRLRKLERSVLEDLQEAETRDKNATATGQKFLKEIWNVLLLNRKEYREELRFIDREWRRRLNGYWCFIDGIPTHIDGWHYMFLNYFNLDIGKAEYRDRDRRWFLAQRFFYNDTTTFKKLTKEGLAIPEKDGSYEMIDLFIRLIIGSIPIKGRRMGDTFKVLLIMLEIITRTPRADGGIQGYNQDSGEKHYHKKLIPAWKELPFFFKPMWKGSSEPQKKLVFGTPASMSFEDSLGSSIVYATSGGELFYDGDKLYFYDCEEPGKTSTIDLQSRWNIVKPTLYLGDTIHGFSVWPTTVEDIDDGGSKPFFNMLENSKYNQRLPNGQTMSGLVVNFWPAYDGREGFIGKFGESIIEPATPSQAEWIKKNRMSSKVLIGAKKAIQEHKDFLLSLDTPESREEYYSYCRKFPTEFKEIYYVPGGAMDFPHEIIDKRMAELRRMDEKEYCRRGNFVWKNGRKDTEVDFVDDPQGRFNVYHMPKEDMRNLKCRRNTIWGESWAPLYPDKYTSSSDPYAYRTKAETKLTENKSRLSDGGGMIFQERDKLLDPDTKNIKDWITHNIAADYLERPDSNDDFAEDMLMASVFFGAMMFTERNIDLIIKHFIQRKYGAYLKYEFDKYGVLKSEPGVYSLRESKDRMAKAIRYYLITHGHRCMSYRFLDQCRRIRYLEEMTKYDLFAACGLVLLGSESDYSKLFMPPTETRHKRELFKKRRYC
;
A
#
# COMPACT_ATOMS: atom_id res chain seq x y z
N MET A 1 7.33 17.16 40.61
CA MET A 1 7.38 15.94 39.79
C MET A 1 7.70 14.72 40.66
N SER A 2 6.75 13.80 40.79
CA SER A 2 6.91 12.50 41.43
C SER A 2 7.92 11.63 40.65
N LYS A 3 8.44 10.56 41.27
CA LYS A 3 9.33 9.61 40.57
C LYS A 3 8.66 8.96 39.35
N ILE A 4 7.34 8.79 39.40
CA ILE A 4 6.54 8.15 38.34
C ILE A 4 6.34 9.11 37.17
N GLU A 5 6.10 10.40 37.42
CA GLU A 5 5.90 11.40 36.35
C GLU A 5 7.11 11.55 35.43
N LYS A 6 8.32 11.25 35.93
CA LYS A 6 9.55 11.26 35.12
C LYS A 6 9.58 10.17 34.04
N LEU A 7 8.71 9.18 34.13
CA LEU A 7 8.60 8.08 33.16
C LEU A 7 7.61 8.40 32.02
N TYR A 8 6.89 9.53 32.10
CA TYR A 8 5.88 9.88 31.10
C TYR A 8 6.51 10.57 29.89
N GLY A 9 6.09 10.12 28.71
CA GLY A 9 6.46 10.68 27.42
C GLY A 9 5.58 11.86 27.00
N GLN A 10 5.93 12.47 25.88
CA GLN A 10 5.11 13.48 25.23
C GLN A 10 4.08 12.82 24.31
N PRO A 11 2.88 13.39 24.14
CA PRO A 11 1.90 12.89 23.18
C PRO A 11 2.45 12.96 21.76
N ASP A 12 2.08 11.97 20.95
CA ASP A 12 2.37 11.99 19.52
C ASP A 12 1.72 13.21 18.86
N LYS A 13 2.45 13.86 17.94
CA LYS A 13 1.95 15.05 17.22
C LYS A 13 1.23 14.71 15.92
N PHE A 14 1.59 13.58 15.30
CA PHE A 14 1.01 13.11 14.06
C PHE A 14 1.33 11.62 13.86
N PHE A 15 0.62 10.99 12.94
CA PHE A 15 1.04 9.72 12.33
C PHE A 15 0.90 9.82 10.82
N ILE A 16 1.45 8.85 10.08
CA ILE A 16 1.40 8.83 8.62
C ILE A 16 0.53 7.64 8.18
N VAL A 17 -0.43 7.93 7.30
CA VAL A 17 -1.21 6.94 6.56
C VAL A 17 -0.57 6.76 5.19
N ASN A 18 -0.64 5.56 4.60
CA ASN A 18 0.12 5.19 3.40
C ASN A 18 1.64 5.30 3.59
N ASP A 19 2.10 5.18 4.84
CA ASP A 19 3.52 5.33 5.16
C ASP A 19 4.35 4.23 4.49
N ASN A 20 5.45 4.63 3.84
CA ASN A 20 6.38 3.75 3.13
C ASN A 20 5.75 2.85 2.05
N ASP A 21 4.53 3.15 1.59
CA ASP A 21 3.95 2.48 0.41
C ASP A 21 4.51 3.14 -0.87
N PRO A 22 5.09 2.38 -1.80
CA PRO A 22 5.74 2.94 -2.98
C PRO A 22 4.75 3.52 -4.01
N ASP A 23 3.47 3.15 -3.95
CA ASP A 23 2.45 3.53 -4.94
C ASP A 23 1.50 4.62 -4.45
N LEU A 24 1.51 4.91 -3.15
CA LEU A 24 0.60 5.87 -2.53
C LEU A 24 1.36 7.04 -1.92
N PHE A 25 0.71 8.21 -1.96
CA PHE A 25 1.23 9.39 -1.30
C PHE A 25 1.07 9.27 0.22
N PRO A 26 2.14 9.50 1.01
CA PRO A 26 2.05 9.49 2.46
C PRO A 26 1.22 10.68 2.97
N ILE A 27 0.21 10.39 3.78
CA ILE A 27 -0.73 11.40 4.30
C ILE A 27 -0.42 11.60 5.79
N LYS A 28 0.09 12.78 6.13
CA LYS A 28 0.36 13.17 7.51
C LYS A 28 -0.94 13.55 8.21
N ILE A 29 -1.36 12.77 9.19
CA ILE A 29 -2.54 13.03 10.01
C ILE A 29 -2.11 13.72 11.30
N PRO A 30 -2.40 15.02 11.48
CA PRO A 30 -2.10 15.71 12.72
C PRO A 30 -2.98 15.16 13.86
N LEU A 31 -2.39 15.07 15.05
CA LEU A 31 -3.09 14.66 16.27
C LEU A 31 -3.49 15.90 17.08
N PRO A 32 -4.61 15.84 17.83
CA PRO A 32 -5.03 16.94 18.69
C PRO A 32 -3.95 17.32 19.70
N GLU A 33 -3.77 18.62 19.91
CA GLU A 33 -2.87 19.12 20.95
C GLU A 33 -3.45 18.80 22.34
N LEU A 34 -2.59 18.33 23.24
CA LEU A 34 -2.97 18.08 24.62
C LEU A 34 -3.07 19.41 25.36
N THR A 35 -4.32 19.82 25.67
CA THR A 35 -4.61 21.05 26.42
C THR A 35 -4.95 20.80 27.90
N LEU A 36 -5.16 19.53 28.28
CA LEU A 36 -5.51 19.14 29.64
C LEU A 36 -4.25 19.03 30.52
N PRO A 37 -4.32 19.42 31.81
CA PRO A 37 -3.30 19.08 32.79
C PRO A 37 -3.09 17.55 32.88
N LEU A 38 -1.85 17.10 33.02
CA LEU A 38 -1.53 15.66 33.04
C LEU A 38 -2.28 14.89 34.13
N ASN A 39 -2.53 15.52 35.28
CA ASN A 39 -3.26 14.91 36.40
C ASN A 39 -4.77 14.75 36.16
N GLU A 40 -5.31 15.31 35.05
CA GLU A 40 -6.69 15.12 34.61
C GLU A 40 -6.83 14.01 33.55
N ILE A 41 -5.70 13.44 33.09
CA ILE A 41 -5.69 12.36 32.10
C ILE A 41 -5.84 11.02 32.81
N ASP A 42 -6.75 10.18 32.32
CA ASP A 42 -6.97 8.85 32.89
C ASP A 42 -5.69 8.00 32.83
N GLY A 43 -5.35 7.33 33.93
CA GLY A 43 -4.11 6.56 34.07
C GLY A 43 -2.93 7.35 34.63
N TYR A 44 -3.09 8.66 34.90
CA TYR A 44 -2.10 9.44 35.64
C TYR A 44 -1.83 8.86 37.04
N GLY A 45 -0.57 8.91 37.46
CA GLY A 45 -0.09 8.36 38.73
C GLY A 45 0.22 6.85 38.71
N LEU A 46 -0.19 6.14 37.65
CA LEU A 46 0.18 4.74 37.43
C LEU A 46 1.57 4.63 36.79
N HIS A 47 2.25 3.52 37.03
CA HIS A 47 3.47 3.18 36.29
C HIS A 47 3.14 2.90 34.81
N PRO A 48 3.99 3.26 33.82
CA PRO A 48 3.74 3.01 32.40
C PRO A 48 3.27 1.58 32.06
N SER A 49 3.85 0.59 32.74
CA SER A 49 3.44 -0.81 32.57
C SER A 49 1.98 -1.09 32.89
N ASP A 50 1.31 -0.27 33.70
CA ASP A 50 -0.08 -0.46 34.12
C ASP A 50 -1.04 0.52 33.40
N GLN A 51 -0.47 1.42 32.58
CA GLN A 51 -1.21 2.36 31.76
C GLN A 51 -1.67 1.67 30.47
N ILE A 52 -2.80 0.98 30.58
CA ILE A 52 -3.53 0.36 29.46
C ILE A 52 -4.91 1.00 29.34
N PHE A 53 -5.53 0.88 28.17
CA PHE A 53 -6.90 1.34 27.96
C PHE A 53 -7.87 0.66 28.94
N GLN A 54 -8.76 1.45 29.55
CA GLN A 54 -9.76 0.97 30.49
C GLN A 54 -11.16 1.23 29.95
N TYR A 55 -11.98 0.18 29.89
CA TYR A 55 -13.39 0.33 29.51
C TYR A 55 -14.18 1.05 30.60
N THR A 56 -15.11 1.89 30.16
CA THR A 56 -16.05 2.58 31.03
C THR A 56 -16.94 1.59 31.78
N LYS A 57 -16.97 1.75 33.10
CA LYS A 57 -17.85 0.98 33.99
C LYS A 57 -19.19 1.69 34.09
N TYR A 58 -20.25 1.03 33.64
CA TYR A 58 -21.61 1.53 33.72
C TYR A 58 -22.10 1.55 35.18
N PRO A 59 -22.62 2.65 35.74
CA PRO A 59 -23.02 2.73 37.14
C PRO A 59 -24.09 1.69 37.51
N ASP A 60 -23.89 0.95 38.60
CA ASP A 60 -24.84 -0.08 39.06
C ASP A 60 -26.22 0.52 39.40
N ARG A 61 -26.24 1.75 39.91
CA ARG A 61 -27.49 2.45 40.23
C ARG A 61 -28.32 2.78 38.99
N LEU A 62 -27.67 3.14 37.87
CA LEU A 62 -28.37 3.31 36.59
C LEU A 62 -28.94 1.97 36.09
N ARG A 63 -28.20 0.87 36.21
CA ARG A 63 -28.73 -0.46 35.84
C ARG A 63 -29.97 -0.85 36.66
N LYS A 64 -29.94 -0.56 37.96
CA LYS A 64 -31.08 -0.80 38.86
C LYS A 64 -32.28 0.07 38.48
N LEU A 65 -32.03 1.34 38.15
CA LEU A 65 -33.07 2.27 37.71
C LEU A 65 -33.71 1.80 36.39
N GLU A 66 -32.90 1.45 35.38
CA GLU A 66 -33.40 0.92 34.11
C GLU A 66 -34.27 -0.32 34.31
N ARG A 67 -33.83 -1.24 35.17
CA ARG A 67 -34.62 -2.43 35.50
C ARG A 67 -35.95 -2.07 36.16
N SER A 68 -35.93 -1.21 37.17
CA SER A 68 -37.14 -0.77 37.89
C SER A 68 -38.15 -0.14 36.94
N VAL A 69 -37.71 0.81 36.11
CA VAL A 69 -38.60 1.50 35.15
C VAL A 69 -39.19 0.51 34.15
N LEU A 70 -38.41 -0.48 33.70
CA LEU A 70 -38.90 -1.50 32.79
C LEU A 70 -39.95 -2.41 33.47
N GLU A 71 -39.70 -2.85 34.70
CA GLU A 71 -40.62 -3.66 35.50
C GLU A 71 -41.95 -2.91 35.73
N ASP A 72 -41.89 -1.62 36.09
CA ASP A 72 -43.08 -0.79 36.30
C ASP A 72 -43.92 -0.66 35.03
N LEU A 73 -43.28 -0.46 33.87
CA LEU A 73 -43.97 -0.37 32.57
C LEU A 73 -44.60 -1.71 32.16
N GLN A 74 -43.91 -2.82 32.40
CA GLN A 74 -44.43 -4.16 32.12
C GLN A 74 -45.61 -4.49 33.04
N GLU A 75 -45.54 -4.11 34.31
CA GLU A 75 -46.65 -4.28 35.24
C GLU A 75 -47.86 -3.46 34.82
N ALA A 76 -47.66 -2.20 34.39
CA ALA A 76 -48.74 -1.36 33.87
C ALA A 76 -49.44 -1.99 32.65
N GLU A 77 -48.68 -2.59 31.73
CA GLU A 77 -49.23 -3.30 30.56
C GLU A 77 -50.07 -4.53 30.94
N THR A 78 -49.72 -5.25 32.01
CA THR A 78 -50.56 -6.37 32.49
C THR A 78 -51.91 -5.91 33.01
N ARG A 79 -52.00 -4.69 33.54
CA ARG A 79 -53.21 -4.09 34.12
C ARG A 79 -54.09 -3.42 33.05
N ASP A 80 -53.47 -2.83 32.02
CA ASP A 80 -54.16 -2.20 30.89
C ASP A 80 -53.42 -2.51 29.59
N LYS A 81 -54.07 -3.22 28.66
CA LYS A 81 -53.48 -3.55 27.34
C LYS A 81 -53.17 -2.31 26.50
N ASN A 82 -53.79 -1.15 26.79
CA ASN A 82 -53.45 0.12 26.14
C ASN A 82 -52.18 0.77 26.73
N ALA A 83 -51.68 0.26 27.86
CA ALA A 83 -50.47 0.72 28.52
C ALA A 83 -49.19 0.03 28.03
N THR A 84 -49.19 -0.61 26.85
CA THR A 84 -48.04 -1.34 26.25
C THR A 84 -46.68 -0.72 26.57
N ALA A 85 -45.75 -1.52 27.10
CA ALA A 85 -44.41 -1.11 27.45
C ALA A 85 -43.57 -0.90 26.19
N THR A 86 -43.51 0.34 25.70
CA THR A 86 -42.70 0.68 24.54
C THR A 86 -41.37 1.30 24.94
N GLY A 87 -40.35 1.14 24.09
CA GLY A 87 -39.04 1.73 24.34
C GLY A 87 -39.06 3.26 24.44
N GLN A 88 -40.02 3.94 23.81
CA GLN A 88 -40.19 5.39 23.92
C GLN A 88 -40.76 5.79 25.29
N LYS A 89 -41.73 5.03 25.81
CA LYS A 89 -42.22 5.23 27.19
C LYS A 89 -41.11 4.99 28.20
N PHE A 90 -40.30 3.95 27.99
CA PHE A 90 -39.11 3.68 28.80
C PHE A 90 -38.14 4.86 28.84
N LEU A 91 -37.75 5.41 27.68
CA LEU A 91 -36.86 6.58 27.62
C LEU A 91 -37.44 7.79 28.33
N LYS A 92 -38.75 8.06 28.18
CA LYS A 92 -39.41 9.18 28.85
C LYS A 92 -39.42 9.02 30.36
N GLU A 93 -39.79 7.83 30.83
CA GLU A 93 -39.96 7.57 32.26
C GLU A 93 -38.61 7.55 33.00
N ILE A 94 -37.57 6.97 32.42
CA ILE A 94 -36.25 7.00 33.05
C ILE A 94 -35.72 8.43 33.21
N TRP A 95 -35.94 9.29 32.22
CA TRP A 95 -35.59 10.71 32.34
C TRP A 95 -36.45 11.43 33.38
N ASN A 96 -37.76 11.15 33.45
CA ASN A 96 -38.62 11.70 34.49
C ASN A 96 -38.09 11.38 35.89
N VAL A 97 -37.78 10.11 36.16
CA VAL A 97 -37.26 9.68 37.47
C VAL A 97 -35.93 10.36 37.79
N LEU A 98 -35.00 10.44 36.83
CA LEU A 98 -33.71 11.11 37.03
C LEU A 98 -33.87 12.61 37.32
N LEU A 99 -34.78 13.29 36.60
CA LEU A 99 -34.98 14.73 36.72
C LEU A 99 -35.76 15.13 37.97
N LEU A 100 -36.66 14.27 38.45
CA LEU A 100 -37.34 14.46 39.74
C LEU A 100 -36.40 14.19 40.92
N ASN A 101 -35.47 13.24 40.77
CA ASN A 101 -34.56 12.79 41.83
C ASN A 101 -33.11 13.26 41.64
N ARG A 102 -32.89 14.44 41.04
CA ARG A 102 -31.55 14.96 40.67
C ARG A 102 -30.52 14.93 41.79
N LYS A 103 -30.94 15.22 43.02
CA LYS A 103 -30.03 15.22 44.19
C LYS A 103 -29.53 13.82 44.50
N GLU A 104 -30.41 12.83 44.39
CA GLU A 104 -30.09 11.44 44.68
C GLU A 104 -29.21 10.83 43.59
N TYR A 105 -29.47 11.16 42.31
CA TYR A 105 -28.73 10.66 41.15
C TYR A 105 -27.59 11.58 40.68
N ARG A 106 -27.02 12.39 41.58
CA ARG A 106 -26.02 13.42 41.21
C ARG A 106 -24.79 12.83 40.51
N GLU A 107 -24.28 11.70 41.00
CA GLU A 107 -23.08 11.07 40.44
C GLU A 107 -23.37 10.38 39.12
N GLU A 108 -24.56 9.78 38.95
CA GLU A 108 -25.02 9.23 37.69
C GLU A 108 -25.24 10.30 36.62
N LEU A 109 -25.79 11.46 37.00
CA LEU A 109 -25.93 12.60 36.09
C LEU A 109 -24.56 13.18 35.69
N ARG A 110 -23.59 13.23 36.61
CA ARG A 110 -22.19 13.60 36.30
C ARG A 110 -21.53 12.58 35.36
N PHE A 111 -21.79 11.30 35.57
CA PHE A 111 -21.34 10.24 34.68
C PHE A 111 -21.91 10.46 33.27
N ILE A 112 -23.22 10.67 33.14
CA ILE A 112 -23.88 10.89 31.85
C ILE A 112 -23.28 12.11 31.13
N ASP A 113 -23.10 13.24 31.83
CA ASP A 113 -22.46 14.44 31.27
C ASP A 113 -21.02 14.17 30.80
N ARG A 114 -20.22 13.46 31.61
CA ARG A 114 -18.86 13.06 31.24
C ARG A 114 -18.83 12.19 29.98
N GLU A 115 -19.72 11.20 29.88
CA GLU A 115 -19.78 10.31 28.72
C GLU A 115 -20.20 11.07 27.46
N TRP A 116 -21.11 12.04 27.56
CA TRP A 116 -21.42 12.95 26.46
C TRP A 116 -20.22 13.79 26.02
N ARG A 117 -19.47 14.36 26.96
CA ARG A 117 -18.24 15.11 26.62
C ARG A 117 -17.21 14.24 25.91
N ARG A 118 -17.02 12.99 26.36
CA ARG A 118 -16.10 12.04 25.73
C ARG A 118 -16.57 11.63 24.33
N ARG A 119 -17.88 11.44 24.14
CA ARG A 119 -18.49 11.19 22.83
C ARG A 119 -18.29 12.35 21.85
N LEU A 120 -18.37 13.59 22.31
CA LEU A 120 -18.26 14.78 21.46
C LEU A 120 -16.80 15.18 21.17
N ASN A 121 -15.94 15.16 22.20
CA ASN A 121 -14.60 15.76 22.15
C ASN A 121 -13.47 14.70 22.14
N GLY A 122 -13.82 13.42 22.28
CA GLY A 122 -12.87 12.35 22.49
C GLY A 122 -12.41 12.23 23.94
N TYR A 123 -11.41 11.39 24.14
CA TYR A 123 -10.97 10.90 25.44
C TYR A 123 -9.46 10.82 25.48
N TRP A 124 -8.85 11.35 26.55
CA TRP A 124 -7.42 11.24 26.80
C TRP A 124 -7.15 10.21 27.90
N CYS A 125 -6.24 9.29 27.63
CA CYS A 125 -5.71 8.35 28.61
C CYS A 125 -4.22 8.12 28.39
N PHE A 126 -3.51 7.71 29.44
CA PHE A 126 -2.15 7.21 29.27
C PHE A 126 -2.14 5.78 28.73
N ILE A 127 -1.29 5.54 27.73
CA ILE A 127 -0.94 4.23 27.20
C ILE A 127 0.57 4.12 27.21
N ASP A 128 1.13 3.20 27.99
CA ASP A 128 2.59 2.97 28.13
C ASP A 128 3.41 4.26 28.35
N GLY A 129 2.99 5.09 29.30
CA GLY A 129 3.68 6.35 29.61
C GLY A 129 3.31 7.52 28.69
N ILE A 130 2.56 7.31 27.62
CA ILE A 130 2.26 8.33 26.60
C ILE A 130 0.80 8.79 26.72
N PRO A 131 0.53 10.10 26.92
CA PRO A 131 -0.81 10.65 26.78
C PRO A 131 -1.33 10.41 25.36
N THR A 132 -2.43 9.67 25.26
CA THR A 132 -2.98 9.18 23.99
C THR A 132 -4.42 9.65 23.83
N HIS A 133 -4.71 10.34 22.73
CA HIS A 133 -6.06 10.78 22.38
C HIS A 133 -6.83 9.71 21.61
N ILE A 134 -8.04 9.43 22.06
CA ILE A 134 -9.01 8.54 21.43
C ILE A 134 -10.16 9.42 20.93
N ASP A 135 -10.36 9.48 19.61
CA ASP A 135 -11.48 10.23 19.00
C ASP A 135 -12.84 9.76 19.57
N GLY A 136 -13.82 10.67 19.63
CA GLY A 136 -15.15 10.37 20.15
C GLY A 136 -15.83 9.19 19.44
N TRP A 137 -15.65 9.03 18.13
CA TRP A 137 -16.11 7.83 17.41
C TRP A 137 -15.42 6.58 17.94
N HIS A 138 -14.09 6.57 18.05
CA HIS A 138 -13.38 5.40 18.58
C HIS A 138 -13.75 5.10 20.05
N TYR A 139 -13.95 6.13 20.86
CA TYR A 139 -14.38 5.97 22.25
C TYR A 139 -15.74 5.27 22.34
N MET A 140 -16.69 5.68 21.49
CA MET A 140 -17.99 5.02 21.37
C MET A 140 -17.87 3.58 20.87
N PHE A 141 -16.95 3.33 19.93
CA PHE A 141 -16.67 1.98 19.41
C PHE A 141 -16.29 1.03 20.53
N LEU A 142 -15.34 1.44 21.38
CA LEU A 142 -14.77 0.59 22.42
C LEU A 142 -15.74 0.37 23.58
N ASN A 143 -16.56 1.38 23.91
CA ASN A 143 -17.37 1.35 25.13
C ASN A 143 -18.83 0.97 24.92
N TYR A 144 -19.41 1.35 23.79
CA TYR A 144 -20.86 1.38 23.57
C TYR A 144 -21.32 0.78 22.24
N PHE A 145 -20.42 0.08 21.54
CA PHE A 145 -20.73 -0.59 20.28
C PHE A 145 -20.16 -2.01 20.33
N ASN A 146 -21.00 -2.98 20.64
CA ASN A 146 -20.57 -4.37 20.71
C ASN A 146 -20.45 -4.98 19.31
N LEU A 147 -19.42 -5.81 19.16
CA LEU A 147 -19.23 -6.71 18.04
C LEU A 147 -20.01 -8.01 18.27
N ASP A 148 -20.00 -8.88 17.27
CA ASP A 148 -20.51 -10.26 17.37
C ASP A 148 -19.78 -11.11 18.43
N ILE A 149 -18.63 -10.63 18.93
CA ILE A 149 -17.79 -11.26 19.95
C ILE A 149 -17.71 -10.45 21.26
N GLY A 150 -18.56 -9.44 21.44
CA GLY A 150 -18.53 -8.54 22.60
C GLY A 150 -17.79 -7.23 22.31
N LYS A 151 -17.22 -6.59 23.36
CA LYS A 151 -16.53 -5.31 23.21
C LYS A 151 -15.27 -5.43 22.37
N ALA A 152 -15.04 -4.44 21.51
CA ALA A 152 -13.82 -4.35 20.73
C ALA A 152 -12.61 -4.15 21.65
N GLU A 153 -11.54 -4.93 21.40
CA GLU A 153 -10.23 -4.71 22.01
C GLU A 153 -9.63 -3.38 21.52
N TYR A 154 -9.00 -2.62 22.42
CA TYR A 154 -8.25 -1.43 22.02
C TYR A 154 -7.06 -1.81 21.13
N ARG A 155 -7.00 -1.21 19.94
CA ARG A 155 -5.90 -1.35 18.99
C ARG A 155 -5.44 0.03 18.55
N ASP A 156 -4.14 0.29 18.64
CA ASP A 156 -3.51 1.52 18.17
C ASP A 156 -3.83 1.78 16.70
N ARG A 157 -3.80 0.73 15.89
CA ARG A 157 -4.18 0.78 14.47
C ARG A 157 -5.61 1.26 14.26
N ASP A 158 -6.56 0.83 15.08
CA ASP A 158 -7.95 1.28 14.98
C ASP A 158 -8.13 2.72 15.46
N ARG A 159 -7.37 3.13 16.48
CA ARG A 159 -7.27 4.54 16.88
C ARG A 159 -6.81 5.41 15.71
N ARG A 160 -5.71 5.03 15.05
CA ARG A 160 -5.20 5.72 13.85
C ARG A 160 -6.22 5.72 12.72
N TRP A 161 -6.95 4.62 12.52
CA TRP A 161 -8.00 4.55 11.50
C TRP A 161 -9.12 5.56 11.77
N PHE A 162 -9.68 5.61 12.99
CA PHE A 162 -10.74 6.58 13.34
C PHE A 162 -10.26 8.03 13.26
N LEU A 163 -9.03 8.30 13.71
CA LEU A 163 -8.42 9.63 13.59
C LEU A 163 -8.22 10.05 12.13
N ALA A 164 -7.81 9.13 11.25
CA ALA A 164 -7.72 9.40 9.82
C ALA A 164 -9.10 9.69 9.22
N GLN A 165 -10.15 8.94 9.59
CA GLN A 165 -11.51 9.24 9.14
C GLN A 165 -12.00 10.60 9.64
N ARG A 166 -11.72 10.95 10.90
CA ARG A 166 -12.03 12.27 11.45
C ARG A 166 -11.29 13.39 10.72
N PHE A 167 -10.03 13.16 10.38
CA PHE A 167 -9.24 14.10 9.58
C PHE A 167 -9.88 14.32 8.21
N PHE A 168 -10.18 13.26 7.45
CA PHE A 168 -10.84 13.39 6.14
C PHE A 168 -12.25 14.01 6.23
N TYR A 169 -12.97 13.76 7.31
CA TYR A 169 -14.27 14.40 7.57
C TYR A 169 -14.16 15.92 7.73
N ASN A 170 -13.01 16.43 8.18
CA ASN A 170 -12.79 17.85 8.46
C ASN A 170 -11.76 18.52 7.53
N ASP A 171 -11.16 17.80 6.58
CA ASP A 171 -10.02 18.31 5.80
C ASP A 171 -10.45 19.46 4.87
N THR A 172 -9.85 20.62 5.10
CA THR A 172 -10.03 21.85 4.32
C THR A 172 -8.76 22.22 3.54
N THR A 173 -7.75 21.35 3.56
CA THR A 173 -6.41 21.68 3.09
C THR A 173 -6.09 21.07 1.73
N THR A 174 -5.33 21.82 0.93
CA THR A 174 -4.81 21.37 -0.36
C THR A 174 -3.36 21.80 -0.54
N PHE A 175 -2.70 21.31 -1.59
CA PHE A 175 -1.32 21.66 -1.88
C PHE A 175 -1.23 23.07 -2.44
N LYS A 176 -0.26 23.86 -1.96
CA LYS A 176 -0.01 25.21 -2.45
C LYS A 176 0.41 25.24 -3.92
N LYS A 177 1.14 24.21 -4.37
CA LYS A 177 1.72 24.11 -5.71
C LYS A 177 1.26 22.83 -6.38
N LEU A 178 0.66 22.97 -7.56
CA LEU A 178 0.17 21.88 -8.40
C LEU A 178 0.70 22.02 -9.83
N THR A 179 0.89 20.90 -10.52
CA THR A 179 1.11 20.91 -11.99
C THR A 179 -0.20 21.26 -12.72
N LYS A 180 -0.15 21.42 -14.04
CA LYS A 180 -1.36 21.63 -14.86
C LYS A 180 -2.34 20.45 -14.79
N GLU A 181 -1.82 19.25 -14.56
CA GLU A 181 -2.56 18.00 -14.39
C GLU A 181 -3.03 17.78 -12.93
N GLY A 182 -2.76 18.74 -12.04
CA GLY A 182 -3.21 18.70 -10.65
C GLY A 182 -2.32 17.91 -9.70
N LEU A 183 -1.09 17.56 -10.10
CA LEU A 183 -0.18 16.80 -9.23
C LEU A 183 0.55 17.72 -8.24
N ALA A 184 0.63 17.33 -6.98
CA ALA A 184 1.34 18.07 -5.94
C ALA A 184 2.83 18.24 -6.25
N ILE A 185 3.32 19.47 -6.16
CA ILE A 185 4.73 19.82 -6.37
C ILE A 185 5.38 20.05 -5.00
N PRO A 186 6.40 19.25 -4.60
CA PRO A 186 7.07 19.46 -3.32
C PRO A 186 7.95 20.71 -3.34
N GLU A 187 8.32 21.18 -2.16
CA GLU A 187 9.32 22.21 -1.92
C GLU A 187 10.74 21.71 -2.25
N LYS A 188 11.73 22.59 -2.06
CA LYS A 188 13.14 22.28 -2.31
C LYS A 188 13.69 21.17 -1.42
N ASP A 189 13.14 20.95 -0.25
CA ASP A 189 13.57 19.94 0.72
C ASP A 189 12.77 18.63 0.62
N GLY A 190 11.80 18.54 -0.30
CA GLY A 190 10.91 17.39 -0.45
C GLY A 190 9.63 17.47 0.40
N SER A 191 9.50 18.48 1.26
CA SER A 191 8.25 18.73 1.99
C SER A 191 7.15 19.28 1.06
N TYR A 192 5.90 19.28 1.51
CA TYR A 192 4.79 19.87 0.79
C TYR A 192 4.19 20.99 1.61
N GLU A 193 4.13 22.19 1.04
CA GLU A 193 3.41 23.29 1.66
C GLU A 193 1.91 23.14 1.38
N MET A 194 1.12 23.06 2.45
CA MET A 194 -0.33 22.97 2.40
C MET A 194 -0.94 24.35 2.64
N ILE A 195 -2.06 24.63 1.99
CA ILE A 195 -2.90 25.82 2.21
C ILE A 195 -4.28 25.38 2.67
N ASP A 196 -4.89 26.18 3.54
CA ASP A 196 -6.26 26.01 4.00
C ASP A 196 -7.21 26.84 3.11
N LEU A 197 -8.22 26.20 2.54
CA LEU A 197 -9.25 26.88 1.76
C LEU A 197 -10.48 27.25 2.60
N PHE A 198 -10.48 26.91 3.90
CA PHE A 198 -11.56 27.13 4.87
C PHE A 198 -12.91 26.51 4.48
N ILE A 199 -12.92 25.68 3.44
CA ILE A 199 -14.05 24.89 2.98
C ILE A 199 -13.63 23.43 2.96
N ARG A 200 -14.55 22.53 3.30
CA ARG A 200 -14.27 21.10 3.27
C ARG A 200 -14.01 20.64 1.84
N LEU A 201 -12.95 19.86 1.64
CA LEU A 201 -12.49 19.42 0.32
C LEU A 201 -12.68 17.91 0.09
N ILE A 202 -12.76 17.13 1.16
CA ILE A 202 -12.85 15.67 1.08
C ILE A 202 -14.27 15.20 1.43
N ILE A 203 -14.88 14.48 0.48
CA ILE A 203 -16.22 13.91 0.61
C ILE A 203 -16.16 12.56 1.33
N GLY A 204 -15.05 11.83 1.22
CA GLY A 204 -14.94 10.49 1.78
C GLY A 204 -13.58 9.85 1.65
N SER A 205 -13.48 8.60 2.11
CA SER A 205 -12.26 7.80 1.99
C SER A 205 -12.54 6.39 1.47
N ILE A 206 -11.51 5.76 0.91
CA ILE A 206 -11.49 4.37 0.46
C ILE A 206 -10.43 3.60 1.26
N PRO A 207 -10.80 3.03 2.43
CA PRO A 207 -9.91 2.21 3.24
C PRO A 207 -9.70 0.85 2.57
N ILE A 208 -8.51 0.65 2.02
CA ILE A 208 -8.03 -0.66 1.58
C ILE A 208 -7.36 -1.35 2.76
N LYS A 209 -7.79 -2.58 3.07
CA LYS A 209 -7.38 -3.28 4.29
C LYS A 209 -7.31 -4.80 4.12
N GLY A 210 -6.68 -5.48 5.08
CA GLY A 210 -6.70 -6.95 5.17
C GLY A 210 -8.06 -7.54 5.57
N ARG A 211 -8.29 -8.82 5.33
CA ARG A 211 -9.53 -9.50 5.73
C ARG A 211 -9.67 -9.54 7.27
N ARG A 212 -10.92 -9.50 7.77
CA ARG A 212 -11.29 -9.61 9.20
C ARG A 212 -10.77 -8.50 10.14
N MET A 213 -10.63 -7.28 9.66
CA MET A 213 -10.17 -6.14 10.49
C MET A 213 -11.28 -5.35 11.18
N GLY A 214 -12.54 -5.78 11.10
CA GLY A 214 -13.68 -5.13 11.78
C GLY A 214 -14.16 -3.81 11.17
N ASP A 215 -13.59 -3.36 10.05
CA ASP A 215 -13.88 -2.03 9.47
C ASP A 215 -15.36 -1.78 9.15
N THR A 216 -16.16 -2.78 8.76
CA THR A 216 -17.61 -2.59 8.56
C THR A 216 -18.29 -2.10 9.85
N PHE A 217 -17.94 -2.66 11.02
CA PHE A 217 -18.51 -2.20 12.28
C PHE A 217 -18.07 -0.76 12.61
N LYS A 218 -16.82 -0.40 12.29
CA LYS A 218 -16.30 0.96 12.49
C LYS A 218 -17.05 1.98 11.61
N VAL A 219 -17.34 1.64 10.36
CA VAL A 219 -18.09 2.50 9.43
C VAL A 219 -19.54 2.68 9.89
N LEU A 220 -20.21 1.59 10.26
CA LEU A 220 -21.58 1.65 10.80
C LEU A 220 -21.66 2.45 12.10
N LEU A 221 -20.65 2.39 12.96
CA LEU A 221 -20.54 3.24 14.12
C LEU A 221 -20.45 4.72 13.74
N ILE A 222 -19.56 5.09 12.81
CA ILE A 222 -19.43 6.51 12.39
C ILE A 222 -20.77 7.01 11.86
N MET A 223 -21.45 6.20 11.04
CA MET A 223 -22.80 6.51 10.56
C MET A 223 -23.75 6.73 11.74
N LEU A 224 -23.84 5.78 12.68
CA LEU A 224 -24.72 5.89 13.85
C LEU A 224 -24.41 7.15 14.68
N GLU A 225 -23.14 7.48 14.87
CA GLU A 225 -22.69 8.67 15.60
C GLU A 225 -23.02 9.98 14.92
N ILE A 226 -22.98 10.04 13.58
CA ILE A 226 -23.39 11.22 12.83
C ILE A 226 -24.91 11.37 12.88
N ILE A 227 -25.64 10.30 12.58
CA ILE A 227 -27.10 10.33 12.40
C ILE A 227 -27.85 10.51 13.74
N THR A 228 -27.34 9.96 14.85
CA THR A 228 -27.99 10.10 16.17
C THR A 228 -27.70 11.43 16.88
N ARG A 229 -26.88 12.30 16.29
CA ARG A 229 -26.54 13.62 16.85
C ARG A 229 -26.91 14.79 15.95
N THR A 230 -27.30 14.51 14.70
CA THR A 230 -27.55 15.56 13.70
C THR A 230 -29.03 15.56 13.33
N PRO A 231 -29.76 16.66 13.59
CA PRO A 231 -31.15 16.77 13.18
C PRO A 231 -31.31 16.70 11.67
N ARG A 232 -32.33 15.97 11.19
CA ARG A 232 -32.72 15.83 9.78
C ARG A 232 -31.56 15.32 8.91
N ALA A 233 -30.86 14.31 9.42
CA ALA A 233 -29.73 13.67 8.76
C ALA A 233 -30.07 12.25 8.33
N ASP A 234 -29.83 11.92 7.06
CA ASP A 234 -30.08 10.56 6.55
C ASP A 234 -28.77 9.83 6.25
N GLY A 235 -28.71 8.56 6.66
CA GLY A 235 -27.59 7.66 6.43
C GLY A 235 -27.97 6.54 5.47
N GLY A 236 -27.14 6.30 4.46
CA GLY A 236 -27.34 5.24 3.46
C GLY A 236 -26.29 4.14 3.56
N ILE A 237 -26.71 2.88 3.51
CA ILE A 237 -25.83 1.70 3.39
C ILE A 237 -26.06 1.07 2.02
N GLN A 238 -25.03 0.93 1.20
CA GLN A 238 -25.13 0.27 -0.10
C GLN A 238 -23.96 -0.69 -0.34
N GLY A 239 -24.28 -1.97 -0.49
CA GLY A 239 -23.30 -3.00 -0.82
C GLY A 239 -23.07 -3.17 -2.33
N TYR A 240 -22.28 -4.19 -2.67
CA TYR A 240 -22.10 -4.68 -4.04
C TYR A 240 -23.29 -5.51 -4.56
N ASN A 241 -24.24 -5.86 -3.68
CA ASN A 241 -25.55 -6.42 -4.01
C ASN A 241 -26.55 -6.08 -2.88
N GLN A 242 -27.83 -6.46 -3.05
CA GLN A 242 -28.86 -6.23 -2.03
C GLN A 242 -28.52 -6.92 -0.70
N ASP A 243 -28.13 -8.20 -0.76
CA ASP A 243 -27.94 -9.05 0.42
C ASP A 243 -26.84 -8.52 1.36
N SER A 244 -25.79 -7.91 0.83
CA SER A 244 -24.69 -7.40 1.66
C SER A 244 -25.13 -6.26 2.56
N GLY A 245 -25.82 -5.25 1.99
CA GLY A 245 -26.30 -4.09 2.75
C GLY A 245 -27.31 -4.47 3.83
N GLU A 246 -28.28 -5.33 3.48
CA GLU A 246 -29.29 -5.83 4.41
C GLU A 246 -28.65 -6.60 5.58
N LYS A 247 -27.68 -7.47 5.28
CA LYS A 247 -26.97 -8.26 6.29
C LYS A 247 -26.25 -7.37 7.30
N HIS A 248 -25.56 -6.32 6.85
CA HIS A 248 -24.84 -5.43 7.76
C HIS A 248 -25.78 -4.58 8.60
N TYR A 249 -26.89 -4.12 8.00
CA TYR A 249 -27.94 -3.43 8.73
C TYR A 249 -28.51 -4.30 9.87
N HIS A 250 -28.97 -5.51 9.56
CA HIS A 250 -29.61 -6.38 10.55
C HIS A 250 -28.66 -7.04 11.54
N LYS A 251 -27.48 -7.50 11.10
CA LYS A 251 -26.57 -8.27 11.96
C LYS A 251 -25.59 -7.42 12.74
N LYS A 252 -25.43 -6.13 12.39
CA LYS A 252 -24.40 -5.27 12.99
C LYS A 252 -24.98 -3.96 13.50
N LEU A 253 -25.64 -3.18 12.64
CA LEU A 253 -26.15 -1.86 13.04
C LEU A 253 -27.29 -1.95 14.07
N ILE A 254 -28.33 -2.75 13.78
CA ILE A 254 -29.50 -2.84 14.66
C ILE A 254 -29.15 -3.37 16.06
N PRO A 255 -28.38 -4.47 16.22
CA PRO A 255 -27.94 -4.91 17.54
C PRO A 255 -27.16 -3.83 18.30
N ALA A 256 -26.20 -3.18 17.65
CA ALA A 256 -25.41 -2.12 18.29
C ALA A 256 -26.27 -0.93 18.72
N TRP A 257 -27.23 -0.51 17.89
CA TRP A 257 -28.19 0.54 18.26
C TRP A 257 -29.09 0.11 19.43
N LYS A 258 -29.59 -1.13 19.44
CA LYS A 258 -30.43 -1.67 20.53
C LYS A 258 -29.69 -1.63 21.87
N GLU A 259 -28.38 -1.81 21.87
CA GLU A 259 -27.55 -1.83 23.08
C GLU A 259 -27.04 -0.46 23.52
N LEU A 260 -27.27 0.60 22.74
CA LEU A 260 -26.91 1.95 23.16
C LEU A 260 -27.57 2.32 24.50
N PRO A 261 -26.81 2.95 25.43
CA PRO A 261 -27.36 3.50 26.67
C PRO A 261 -28.53 4.44 26.41
N PHE A 262 -29.50 4.46 27.32
CA PHE A 262 -30.71 5.29 27.19
C PHE A 262 -30.38 6.77 26.97
N PHE A 263 -29.31 7.27 27.58
CA PHE A 263 -28.89 8.67 27.46
C PHE A 263 -28.16 9.00 26.15
N PHE A 264 -27.87 8.01 25.30
CA PHE A 264 -27.35 8.20 23.94
C PHE A 264 -28.36 7.84 22.85
N LYS A 265 -29.47 7.21 23.20
CA LYS A 265 -30.48 6.70 22.26
C LYS A 265 -31.54 7.77 21.98
N PRO A 266 -31.65 8.29 20.75
CA PRO A 266 -32.74 9.19 20.38
C PRO A 266 -34.08 8.47 20.38
N MET A 267 -35.18 9.23 20.47
CA MET A 267 -36.51 8.69 20.20
C MET A 267 -36.60 8.14 18.77
N TRP A 268 -37.32 7.03 18.59
CA TRP A 268 -37.48 6.38 17.29
C TRP A 268 -38.93 6.00 16.99
N LYS A 269 -39.25 5.81 15.71
CA LYS A 269 -40.54 5.30 15.23
C LYS A 269 -40.48 3.79 14.99
N GLY A 270 -41.58 3.10 15.32
CA GLY A 270 -41.78 1.70 14.99
C GLY A 270 -41.17 0.72 15.99
N SER A 271 -40.94 -0.51 15.50
CA SER A 271 -40.42 -1.64 16.29
C SER A 271 -38.98 -1.41 16.77
N SER A 272 -38.58 -2.16 17.80
CA SER A 272 -37.17 -2.30 18.21
C SER A 272 -36.33 -3.13 17.22
N GLU A 273 -36.97 -3.71 16.20
CA GLU A 273 -36.34 -4.42 15.08
C GLU A 273 -36.85 -3.88 13.74
N PRO A 274 -36.43 -2.65 13.36
CA PRO A 274 -36.88 -2.04 12.13
C PRO A 274 -36.38 -2.84 10.93
N GLN A 275 -37.27 -3.14 9.98
CA GLN A 275 -36.98 -4.08 8.88
C GLN A 275 -36.21 -3.47 7.71
N LYS A 276 -36.33 -2.16 7.47
CA LYS A 276 -35.70 -1.50 6.31
C LYS A 276 -35.08 -0.15 6.63
N LYS A 277 -35.76 0.60 7.48
CA LYS A 277 -35.41 1.97 7.82
C LYS A 277 -35.54 2.18 9.33
N LEU A 278 -34.46 2.62 9.96
CA LEU A 278 -34.43 3.07 11.35
C LEU A 278 -34.69 4.57 11.34
N VAL A 279 -35.80 5.01 11.94
CA VAL A 279 -36.23 6.41 11.91
C VAL A 279 -36.19 6.99 13.31
N PHE A 280 -35.34 7.99 13.53
CA PHE A 280 -35.24 8.74 14.79
C PHE A 280 -36.24 9.90 14.82
N GLY A 281 -37.52 9.56 14.95
CA GLY A 281 -38.63 10.51 14.90
C GLY A 281 -39.65 10.31 16.02
N THR A 282 -40.51 11.30 16.21
CA THR A 282 -41.61 11.25 17.18
C THR A 282 -42.68 10.24 16.74
N PRO A 283 -43.06 9.25 17.57
CA PRO A 283 -44.18 8.35 17.25
C PRO A 283 -45.50 9.10 17.04
N ALA A 284 -46.42 8.50 16.27
CA ALA A 284 -47.73 9.11 16.01
C ALA A 284 -48.52 9.42 17.30
N SER A 285 -48.32 8.62 18.35
CA SER A 285 -48.95 8.76 19.67
C SER A 285 -48.41 9.91 20.53
N MET A 286 -47.36 10.62 20.09
CA MET A 286 -46.67 11.67 20.87
C MET A 286 -46.58 12.99 20.07
N SER A 287 -47.66 13.39 19.41
CA SER A 287 -47.71 14.34 18.28
C SER A 287 -47.17 15.78 18.49
N PHE A 288 -46.59 16.10 19.65
CA PHE A 288 -46.07 17.43 20.00
C PHE A 288 -44.64 17.43 20.54
N GLU A 289 -43.95 16.28 20.56
CA GLU A 289 -42.55 16.21 21.01
C GLU A 289 -41.58 16.46 19.85
N ASP A 290 -40.54 17.24 20.12
CA ASP A 290 -39.43 17.44 19.18
C ASP A 290 -38.72 16.12 18.91
N SER A 291 -38.31 15.90 17.66
CA SER A 291 -37.47 14.75 17.31
C SER A 291 -36.32 15.12 16.41
N LEU A 292 -35.34 14.21 16.38
CA LEU A 292 -34.15 14.36 15.56
C LEU A 292 -34.51 14.39 14.06
N GLY A 293 -35.55 13.66 13.65
CA GLY A 293 -36.01 13.63 12.26
C GLY A 293 -34.99 13.01 11.31
N SER A 294 -34.03 12.24 11.84
CA SER A 294 -32.95 11.60 11.12
C SER A 294 -33.27 10.12 10.86
N SER A 295 -32.59 9.48 9.90
CA SER A 295 -32.83 8.06 9.62
C SER A 295 -31.63 7.32 9.03
N ILE A 296 -31.66 5.98 9.13
CA ILE A 296 -30.70 5.09 8.47
C ILE A 296 -31.47 4.08 7.64
N VAL A 297 -31.08 3.93 6.38
CA VAL A 297 -31.70 3.00 5.41
C VAL A 297 -30.62 2.22 4.67
N TYR A 298 -30.86 0.92 4.44
CA TYR A 298 -30.04 0.14 3.52
C TYR A 298 -30.68 0.09 2.14
N ALA A 299 -29.85 0.10 1.10
CA ALA A 299 -30.29 0.00 -0.26
C ALA A 299 -30.82 -1.40 -0.58
N THR A 300 -32.01 -1.49 -1.17
CA THR A 300 -32.59 -2.77 -1.63
C THR A 300 -32.06 -3.18 -3.00
N SER A 301 -31.10 -2.45 -3.56
CA SER A 301 -30.35 -2.82 -4.76
C SER A 301 -28.93 -2.26 -4.70
N GLY A 302 -27.99 -2.93 -5.37
CA GLY A 302 -26.63 -2.40 -5.56
C GLY A 302 -26.54 -1.31 -6.63
N GLY A 303 -27.64 -1.08 -7.37
CA GLY A 303 -27.70 -0.23 -8.55
C GLY A 303 -27.54 1.27 -8.27
N GLU A 304 -27.33 2.01 -9.34
CA GLU A 304 -26.88 3.40 -9.31
C GLU A 304 -27.95 4.38 -8.78
N LEU A 305 -29.23 4.10 -9.04
CA LEU A 305 -30.35 5.02 -8.82
C LEU A 305 -30.98 4.98 -7.41
N PHE A 306 -30.53 4.10 -6.51
CA PHE A 306 -31.26 3.88 -5.25
C PHE A 306 -31.36 5.14 -4.38
N TYR A 307 -30.29 5.92 -4.30
CA TYR A 307 -30.20 7.16 -3.51
C TYR A 307 -30.35 8.42 -4.38
N ASP A 308 -30.80 8.29 -5.63
CA ASP A 308 -30.96 9.45 -6.50
C ASP A 308 -32.00 10.43 -5.91
N GLY A 309 -31.61 11.71 -5.80
CA GLY A 309 -32.43 12.76 -5.20
C GLY A 309 -32.45 12.82 -3.67
N ASP A 310 -31.84 11.87 -2.96
CA ASP A 310 -31.76 11.90 -1.50
C ASP A 310 -30.75 12.96 -0.99
N LYS A 311 -30.90 13.37 0.27
CA LYS A 311 -29.93 14.21 0.99
C LYS A 311 -29.25 13.40 2.09
N LEU A 312 -28.04 12.92 1.83
CA LEU A 312 -27.31 12.04 2.74
C LEU A 312 -26.26 12.81 3.56
N TYR A 313 -26.25 12.55 4.87
CA TYR A 313 -25.16 12.98 5.76
C TYR A 313 -24.08 11.91 5.90
N PHE A 314 -24.41 10.66 5.60
CA PHE A 314 -23.42 9.59 5.56
C PHE A 314 -23.78 8.54 4.50
N TYR A 315 -22.78 8.07 3.75
CA TYR A 315 -22.93 6.99 2.78
C TYR A 315 -21.86 5.91 2.98
N ASP A 316 -22.27 4.71 3.40
CA ASP A 316 -21.43 3.51 3.47
C ASP A 316 -21.50 2.76 2.14
N CYS A 317 -20.37 2.72 1.44
CA CYS A 317 -20.22 1.96 0.21
C CYS A 317 -19.47 0.67 0.55
N GLU A 318 -20.20 -0.42 0.77
CA GLU A 318 -19.63 -1.61 1.38
C GLU A 318 -19.02 -2.57 0.33
N GLU A 319 -17.78 -2.97 0.59
CA GLU A 319 -16.99 -3.91 -0.23
C GLU A 319 -17.01 -3.59 -1.76
N PRO A 320 -16.75 -2.34 -2.19
CA PRO A 320 -16.71 -1.98 -3.61
C PRO A 320 -15.68 -2.79 -4.41
N GLY A 321 -14.61 -3.28 -3.79
CA GLY A 321 -13.60 -4.11 -4.43
C GLY A 321 -14.00 -5.57 -4.69
N LYS A 322 -15.28 -5.92 -4.53
CA LYS A 322 -15.84 -7.26 -4.83
C LYS A 322 -16.95 -7.24 -5.88
N THR A 323 -17.30 -6.08 -6.42
CA THR A 323 -18.34 -6.02 -7.46
C THR A 323 -17.76 -6.30 -8.84
N SER A 324 -18.44 -7.17 -9.60
CA SER A 324 -18.17 -7.45 -11.01
C SER A 324 -19.21 -6.83 -11.96
N THR A 325 -20.38 -6.48 -11.44
CA THR A 325 -21.56 -6.15 -12.24
C THR A 325 -22.01 -4.70 -12.13
N ILE A 326 -21.50 -3.95 -11.15
CA ILE A 326 -21.89 -2.56 -10.90
C ILE A 326 -20.80 -1.63 -11.39
N ASP A 327 -21.17 -0.66 -12.24
CA ASP A 327 -20.30 0.46 -12.54
C ASP A 327 -20.27 1.42 -11.34
N LEU A 328 -19.23 1.27 -10.51
CA LEU A 328 -19.00 2.11 -9.34
C LEU A 328 -18.79 3.57 -9.68
N GLN A 329 -18.26 3.90 -10.87
CA GLN A 329 -18.07 5.28 -11.28
C GLN A 329 -19.42 5.93 -11.56
N SER A 330 -20.29 5.23 -12.28
CA SER A 330 -21.64 5.72 -12.59
C SER A 330 -22.49 5.82 -11.32
N ARG A 331 -22.45 4.83 -10.42
CA ARG A 331 -23.08 4.93 -9.09
C ARG A 331 -22.57 6.13 -8.28
N TRP A 332 -21.26 6.34 -8.24
CA TRP A 332 -20.71 7.47 -7.49
C TRP A 332 -21.10 8.81 -8.07
N ASN A 333 -21.21 8.94 -9.40
CA ASN A 333 -21.66 10.18 -10.04
C ASN A 333 -23.08 10.58 -9.62
N ILE A 334 -23.93 9.61 -9.26
CA ILE A 334 -25.30 9.85 -8.77
C ILE A 334 -25.33 10.08 -7.26
N VAL A 335 -24.59 9.27 -6.49
CA VAL A 335 -24.58 9.37 -5.03
C VAL A 335 -23.80 10.60 -4.55
N LYS A 336 -22.70 10.98 -5.21
CA LYS A 336 -21.85 12.12 -4.82
C LYS A 336 -22.66 13.41 -4.62
N PRO A 337 -23.53 13.86 -5.55
CA PRO A 337 -24.42 15.01 -5.37
C PRO A 337 -25.25 14.99 -4.08
N THR A 338 -25.70 13.82 -3.60
CA THR A 338 -26.52 13.69 -2.37
C THR A 338 -25.79 14.15 -1.10
N LEU A 339 -24.45 14.21 -1.15
CA LEU A 339 -23.57 14.61 -0.05
C LEU A 339 -23.22 16.11 -0.09
N TYR A 340 -23.73 16.84 -1.09
CA TYR A 340 -23.57 18.29 -1.22
C TYR A 340 -24.86 19.03 -0.83
N LEU A 341 -24.69 20.27 -0.39
CA LEU A 341 -25.75 21.26 -0.30
C LEU A 341 -25.28 22.51 -1.04
N GLY A 342 -25.70 22.68 -2.29
CA GLY A 342 -25.06 23.61 -3.21
C GLY A 342 -23.60 23.22 -3.42
N ASP A 343 -22.68 24.16 -3.20
CA ASP A 343 -21.23 23.91 -3.33
C ASP A 343 -20.56 23.39 -2.04
N THR A 344 -21.32 23.28 -0.94
CA THR A 344 -20.77 22.86 0.36
C THR A 344 -20.96 21.36 0.59
N ILE A 345 -19.87 20.66 0.93
CA ILE A 345 -19.92 19.26 1.36
C ILE A 345 -20.53 19.21 2.77
N HIS A 346 -21.65 18.51 2.92
CA HIS A 346 -22.28 18.27 4.23
C HIS A 346 -22.22 16.79 4.63
N GLY A 347 -22.25 15.88 3.66
CA GLY A 347 -22.18 14.44 3.90
C GLY A 347 -20.75 13.90 4.04
N PHE A 348 -20.63 12.63 4.40
CA PHE A 348 -19.34 11.91 4.40
C PHE A 348 -19.53 10.48 3.89
N SER A 349 -18.52 9.95 3.22
CA SER A 349 -18.57 8.58 2.72
C SER A 349 -17.34 7.77 3.10
N VAL A 350 -17.54 6.49 3.43
CA VAL A 350 -16.44 5.55 3.69
C VAL A 350 -16.68 4.29 2.89
N TRP A 351 -15.64 3.85 2.18
CA TRP A 351 -15.69 2.75 1.20
C TRP A 351 -14.80 1.59 1.65
N PRO A 352 -15.11 0.91 2.79
CA PRO A 352 -14.22 -0.09 3.34
C PRO A 352 -14.19 -1.34 2.45
N THR A 353 -13.00 -1.81 2.07
CA THR A 353 -12.92 -2.97 1.16
C THR A 353 -11.67 -3.83 1.30
N THR A 354 -11.85 -5.10 0.94
CA THR A 354 -10.79 -6.05 0.54
C THR A 354 -11.00 -6.34 -0.93
N VAL A 355 -9.92 -6.51 -1.69
CA VAL A 355 -10.04 -6.94 -3.09
C VAL A 355 -9.98 -8.46 -3.10
N GLU A 356 -10.98 -9.12 -3.66
CA GLU A 356 -11.03 -10.59 -3.70
C GLU A 356 -11.29 -11.09 -5.12
N ASP A 357 -12.38 -10.62 -5.70
CA ASP A 357 -12.88 -11.03 -7.00
C ASP A 357 -12.45 -9.99 -8.04
N ILE A 358 -11.44 -10.35 -8.84
CA ILE A 358 -11.04 -9.55 -9.99
C ILE A 358 -11.45 -10.30 -11.24
N ASP A 359 -12.40 -9.75 -11.98
CA ASP A 359 -12.78 -10.19 -13.32
C ASP A 359 -12.37 -9.15 -14.36
N ASP A 360 -12.20 -9.58 -15.62
CA ASP A 360 -11.66 -8.76 -16.72
C ASP A 360 -12.53 -7.54 -17.07
N GLY A 361 -13.76 -7.45 -16.54
CA GLY A 361 -14.73 -6.39 -16.83
C GLY A 361 -15.08 -5.46 -15.66
N GLY A 362 -15.39 -6.00 -14.48
CA GLY A 362 -15.99 -5.25 -13.37
C GLY A 362 -14.99 -4.57 -12.42
N SER A 363 -13.74 -5.01 -12.42
CA SER A 363 -12.71 -4.45 -11.53
C SER A 363 -12.07 -3.17 -12.04
N LYS A 364 -12.13 -2.91 -13.35
CA LYS A 364 -11.54 -1.72 -13.97
C LYS A 364 -12.18 -0.41 -13.48
N PRO A 365 -13.52 -0.28 -13.37
CA PRO A 365 -14.14 0.88 -12.72
C PRO A 365 -13.65 1.12 -11.29
N PHE A 366 -13.48 0.05 -10.49
CA PHE A 366 -12.96 0.18 -9.13
C PHE A 366 -11.52 0.69 -9.12
N PHE A 367 -10.64 0.13 -9.95
CA PHE A 367 -9.25 0.61 -10.03
C PHE A 367 -9.13 2.03 -10.56
N ASN A 368 -9.95 2.42 -11.53
CA ASN A 368 -10.05 3.82 -11.96
C ASN A 368 -10.50 4.74 -10.81
N MET A 369 -11.42 4.28 -9.97
CA MET A 369 -11.84 5.03 -8.78
C MET A 369 -10.67 5.22 -7.80
N LEU A 370 -9.83 4.20 -7.58
CA LEU A 370 -8.63 4.33 -6.74
C LEU A 370 -7.66 5.37 -7.28
N GLU A 371 -7.39 5.34 -8.59
CA GLU A 371 -6.53 6.31 -9.27
C GLU A 371 -7.07 7.74 -9.14
N ASN A 372 -8.37 7.94 -9.37
CA ASN A 372 -9.05 9.23 -9.22
C ASN A 372 -9.13 9.73 -7.76
N SER A 373 -8.72 8.90 -6.80
CA SER A 373 -8.79 9.17 -5.36
C SER A 373 -7.40 9.33 -4.72
N LYS A 374 -6.33 9.44 -5.51
CA LYS A 374 -4.97 9.68 -5.01
C LYS A 374 -4.87 11.05 -4.33
N TYR A 375 -4.39 11.06 -3.09
CA TYR A 375 -4.38 12.28 -2.24
C TYR A 375 -3.57 13.43 -2.86
N ASN A 376 -2.46 13.12 -3.53
CA ASN A 376 -1.58 14.10 -4.15
C ASN A 376 -2.05 14.63 -5.51
N GLN A 377 -3.20 14.18 -6.01
CA GLN A 377 -3.79 14.69 -7.24
C GLN A 377 -5.05 15.49 -6.91
N ARG A 378 -5.01 16.79 -7.19
CA ARG A 378 -6.05 17.75 -6.85
C ARG A 378 -6.54 18.50 -8.08
N LEU A 379 -7.84 18.67 -8.17
CA LEU A 379 -8.48 19.60 -9.08
C LEU A 379 -8.22 21.06 -8.64
N PRO A 380 -8.45 22.07 -9.50
CA PRO A 380 -8.29 23.47 -9.14
C PRO A 380 -9.13 23.91 -7.92
N ASN A 381 -10.24 23.23 -7.64
CA ASN A 381 -11.07 23.46 -6.45
C ASN A 381 -10.51 22.79 -5.16
N GLY A 382 -9.35 22.15 -5.22
CA GLY A 382 -8.67 21.53 -4.10
C GLY A 382 -9.08 20.08 -3.80
N GLN A 383 -10.12 19.54 -4.44
CA GLN A 383 -10.61 18.16 -4.21
C GLN A 383 -9.83 17.13 -5.05
N THR A 384 -9.85 15.85 -4.68
CA THR A 384 -9.48 14.77 -5.63
C THR A 384 -10.51 14.70 -6.77
N MET A 385 -10.15 14.03 -7.87
CA MET A 385 -11.06 13.85 -9.01
C MET A 385 -12.38 13.17 -8.59
N SER A 386 -12.29 12.12 -7.78
CA SER A 386 -13.46 11.45 -7.21
C SER A 386 -14.11 12.27 -6.07
N GLY A 387 -13.34 13.08 -5.35
CA GLY A 387 -13.70 13.65 -4.04
C GLY A 387 -13.47 12.69 -2.86
N LEU A 388 -13.00 11.47 -3.15
CA LEU A 388 -12.60 10.46 -2.17
C LEU A 388 -11.07 10.41 -2.05
N VAL A 389 -10.58 9.87 -0.92
CA VAL A 389 -9.15 9.66 -0.67
C VAL A 389 -8.86 8.18 -0.42
N VAL A 390 -7.92 7.59 -1.16
CA VAL A 390 -7.41 6.25 -0.87
C VAL A 390 -6.50 6.28 0.36
N ASN A 391 -6.80 5.41 1.33
CA ASN A 391 -5.93 5.10 2.44
C ASN A 391 -5.73 3.59 2.59
N PHE A 392 -4.47 3.16 2.58
CA PHE A 392 -4.07 1.76 2.67
C PHE A 392 -3.61 1.42 4.09
N TRP A 393 -4.14 0.31 4.59
CA TRP A 393 -3.82 -0.27 5.89
C TRP A 393 -3.26 -1.67 5.67
N PRO A 394 -1.92 -1.84 5.72
CA PRO A 394 -1.28 -3.12 5.49
C PRO A 394 -1.82 -4.21 6.41
N ALA A 395 -1.95 -5.43 5.90
CA ALA A 395 -2.56 -6.54 6.63
C ALA A 395 -1.76 -7.01 7.85
N TYR A 396 -0.50 -6.58 8.00
CA TYR A 396 0.30 -6.81 9.21
C TYR A 396 -0.03 -5.83 10.35
N ASP A 397 -0.66 -4.68 10.06
CA ASP A 397 -0.97 -3.65 11.05
C ASP A 397 -2.40 -3.84 11.61
N GLY A 398 -2.49 -4.08 12.92
CA GLY A 398 -3.74 -4.38 13.63
C GLY A 398 -4.23 -5.82 13.43
N ARG A 399 -3.36 -6.73 12.96
CA ARG A 399 -3.74 -8.11 12.63
C ARG A 399 -4.22 -8.87 13.86
N GLU A 400 -5.37 -9.54 13.72
CA GLU A 400 -5.92 -10.39 14.78
C GLU A 400 -4.88 -11.41 15.27
N GLY A 401 -4.73 -11.51 16.59
CA GLY A 401 -3.73 -12.37 17.23
C GLY A 401 -2.32 -11.77 17.33
N PHE A 402 -2.03 -10.63 16.70
CA PHE A 402 -0.72 -9.95 16.74
C PHE A 402 -0.81 -8.59 17.44
N ILE A 403 -1.58 -8.50 18.52
CA ILE A 403 -1.77 -7.28 19.31
C ILE A 403 -1.07 -7.43 20.66
N GLY A 404 -0.22 -6.46 20.98
CA GLY A 404 0.53 -6.38 22.23
C GLY A 404 -0.31 -5.91 23.42
N LYS A 405 0.36 -5.69 24.55
CA LYS A 405 -0.30 -5.37 25.83
C LYS A 405 -1.02 -4.03 25.78
N PHE A 406 -0.45 -3.07 25.07
CA PHE A 406 -0.89 -1.69 25.03
C PHE A 406 -1.74 -1.41 23.78
N GLY A 407 -2.13 -2.44 23.03
CA GLY A 407 -2.89 -2.33 21.79
C GLY A 407 -2.01 -2.11 20.55
N GLU A 408 -0.69 -2.13 20.70
CA GLU A 408 0.27 -1.97 19.61
C GLU A 408 0.32 -3.22 18.71
N SER A 409 0.56 -3.01 17.41
CA SER A 409 0.75 -4.09 16.45
C SER A 409 2.12 -4.74 16.62
N ILE A 410 2.18 -6.06 16.77
CA ILE A 410 3.42 -6.85 16.76
C ILE A 410 3.78 -7.16 15.30
N ILE A 411 4.39 -6.19 14.62
CA ILE A 411 4.68 -6.25 13.17
C ILE A 411 5.95 -7.05 12.89
N GLU A 412 7.04 -6.64 13.53
CA GLU A 412 8.36 -7.25 13.46
C GLU A 412 8.54 -8.29 14.60
N PRO A 413 9.63 -9.07 14.64
CA PRO A 413 9.87 -10.01 15.74
C PRO A 413 9.74 -9.34 17.11
N ALA A 414 9.01 -9.99 18.02
CA ALA A 414 8.65 -9.41 19.30
C ALA A 414 9.89 -9.06 20.14
N THR A 415 9.89 -7.85 20.71
CA THR A 415 10.92 -7.43 21.67
C THR A 415 10.89 -8.34 22.92
N PRO A 416 11.95 -8.38 23.75
CA PRO A 416 11.98 -9.23 24.94
C PRO A 416 10.79 -9.01 25.89
N SER A 417 10.38 -7.76 26.11
CA SER A 417 9.23 -7.41 26.96
C SER A 417 7.90 -7.87 26.35
N GLN A 418 7.71 -7.66 25.05
CA GLN A 418 6.54 -8.17 24.33
C GLN A 418 6.49 -9.69 24.39
N ALA A 419 7.62 -10.37 24.15
CA ALA A 419 7.72 -11.82 24.15
C ALA A 419 7.36 -12.42 25.52
N GLU A 420 7.78 -11.79 26.62
CA GLU A 420 7.41 -12.22 27.97
C GLU A 420 5.89 -12.10 28.20
N TRP A 421 5.30 -10.97 27.82
CA TRP A 421 3.86 -10.76 27.95
C TRP A 421 3.07 -11.73 27.05
N ILE A 422 3.48 -11.89 25.79
CA ILE A 422 2.87 -12.82 24.83
C ILE A 422 2.89 -14.24 25.40
N LYS A 423 4.03 -14.75 25.87
CA LYS A 423 4.12 -16.11 26.43
C LYS A 423 3.19 -16.33 27.62
N LYS A 424 2.94 -15.29 28.43
CA LYS A 424 2.05 -15.35 29.59
C LYS A 424 0.56 -15.24 29.22
N ASN A 425 0.22 -14.51 28.15
CA ASN A 425 -1.17 -14.09 27.87
C ASN A 425 -1.75 -14.58 26.53
N ARG A 426 -0.91 -14.94 25.56
CA ARG A 426 -1.30 -15.42 24.23
C ARG A 426 -0.53 -16.69 23.88
N MET A 427 -1.19 -17.85 23.90
CA MET A 427 -0.57 -19.17 23.65
C MET A 427 -0.15 -19.43 22.17
N SER A 428 0.35 -18.44 21.44
CA SER A 428 0.73 -18.57 20.03
C SER A 428 2.18 -18.17 19.77
N SER A 429 3.02 -19.15 19.45
CA SER A 429 4.43 -18.93 19.07
C SER A 429 4.59 -18.09 17.80
N LYS A 430 3.57 -18.06 16.92
CA LYS A 430 3.58 -17.26 15.68
C LYS A 430 3.62 -15.75 15.95
N VAL A 431 3.17 -15.30 17.10
CA VAL A 431 3.20 -13.86 17.44
C VAL A 431 4.64 -13.39 17.66
N LEU A 432 5.52 -14.29 18.13
CA LEU A 432 6.92 -13.96 18.44
C LEU A 432 7.73 -13.60 17.19
N ILE A 433 7.38 -14.13 16.02
CA ILE A 433 8.07 -13.85 14.76
C ILE A 433 7.59 -12.56 14.07
N GLY A 434 6.49 -11.96 14.54
CA GLY A 434 5.88 -10.77 13.96
C GLY A 434 4.88 -11.05 12.82
N ALA A 435 3.87 -10.18 12.71
CA ALA A 435 2.79 -10.32 11.74
C ALA A 435 3.29 -10.32 10.29
N LYS A 436 4.28 -9.48 9.97
CA LYS A 436 4.82 -9.33 8.62
C LYS A 436 5.49 -10.62 8.14
N LYS A 437 6.36 -11.20 8.98
CA LYS A 437 7.00 -12.49 8.70
C LYS A 437 5.97 -13.62 8.61
N ALA A 438 4.97 -13.65 9.49
CA ALA A 438 3.91 -14.67 9.45
C ALA A 438 3.05 -14.62 8.17
N ILE A 439 2.79 -13.43 7.60
CA ILE A 439 2.13 -13.32 6.28
C ILE A 439 3.06 -13.85 5.18
N GLN A 440 4.34 -13.45 5.22
CA GLN A 440 5.31 -13.83 4.20
C GLN A 440 5.57 -15.34 4.18
N GLU A 441 5.70 -15.99 5.34
CA GLU A 441 5.88 -17.45 5.42
C GLU A 441 4.68 -18.20 4.84
N HIS A 442 3.46 -17.70 5.01
CA HIS A 442 2.28 -18.31 4.40
C HIS A 442 2.27 -18.15 2.87
N LYS A 443 2.61 -16.96 2.37
CA LYS A 443 2.82 -16.72 0.93
C LYS A 443 3.85 -17.69 0.35
N ASP A 444 5.02 -17.80 1.00
CA ASP A 444 6.11 -18.67 0.57
C ASP A 444 5.75 -20.17 0.68
N PHE A 445 4.90 -20.54 1.64
CA PHE A 445 4.37 -21.90 1.76
C PHE A 445 3.46 -22.27 0.58
N LEU A 446 2.50 -21.41 0.23
CA LEU A 446 1.60 -21.64 -0.91
C LEU A 446 2.40 -21.81 -2.22
N LEU A 447 3.39 -20.94 -2.45
CA LEU A 447 4.27 -21.03 -3.61
C LEU A 447 5.12 -22.32 -3.64
N SER A 448 5.42 -22.89 -2.46
CA SER A 448 6.23 -24.12 -2.38
C SER A 448 5.46 -25.40 -2.73
N LEU A 449 4.11 -25.37 -2.71
CA LEU A 449 3.28 -26.52 -3.06
C LEU A 449 3.24 -26.80 -4.57
N ASP A 450 3.46 -25.76 -5.39
CA ASP A 450 3.63 -25.86 -6.85
C ASP A 450 2.44 -26.51 -7.60
N THR A 451 1.21 -26.37 -7.09
CA THR A 451 -0.03 -26.85 -7.75
C THR A 451 -0.86 -25.70 -8.32
N PRO A 452 -1.69 -25.91 -9.37
CA PRO A 452 -2.66 -24.90 -9.85
C PRO A 452 -3.49 -24.26 -8.72
N GLU A 453 -4.00 -25.06 -7.79
CA GLU A 453 -4.85 -24.62 -6.69
C GLU A 453 -4.07 -23.74 -5.71
N SER A 454 -2.85 -24.15 -5.33
CA SER A 454 -1.99 -23.36 -4.42
C SER A 454 -1.61 -22.00 -5.01
N ARG A 455 -1.53 -21.89 -6.34
CA ARG A 455 -1.23 -20.63 -7.05
C ARG A 455 -2.41 -19.69 -7.05
N GLU A 456 -3.61 -20.20 -7.33
CA GLU A 456 -4.84 -19.41 -7.20
C GLU A 456 -5.02 -18.93 -5.76
N GLU A 457 -4.76 -19.80 -4.79
CA GLU A 457 -4.79 -19.46 -3.36
C GLU A 457 -3.75 -18.40 -3.02
N TYR A 458 -2.52 -18.47 -3.55
CA TYR A 458 -1.49 -17.45 -3.34
C TYR A 458 -1.95 -16.06 -3.81
N TYR A 459 -2.46 -15.95 -5.03
CA TYR A 459 -2.96 -14.66 -5.54
C TYR A 459 -4.14 -14.15 -4.72
N SER A 460 -5.09 -15.04 -4.39
CA SER A 460 -6.22 -14.73 -3.51
C SER A 460 -5.75 -14.23 -2.14
N TYR A 461 -4.74 -14.89 -1.56
CA TYR A 461 -4.18 -14.55 -0.26
C TYR A 461 -3.49 -13.18 -0.28
N CYS A 462 -2.72 -12.85 -1.33
CA CYS A 462 -2.09 -11.55 -1.48
C CYS A 462 -3.12 -10.41 -1.48
N ARG A 463 -4.24 -10.56 -2.20
CA ARG A 463 -5.28 -9.53 -2.23
C ARG A 463 -6.11 -9.46 -0.94
N LYS A 464 -6.29 -10.59 -0.25
CA LYS A 464 -6.97 -10.67 1.06
C LYS A 464 -6.11 -10.15 2.22
N PHE A 465 -4.80 -10.27 2.12
CA PHE A 465 -3.83 -9.86 3.15
C PHE A 465 -2.68 -9.05 2.53
N PRO A 466 -2.97 -7.90 1.90
CA PRO A 466 -1.97 -7.12 1.19
C PRO A 466 -1.02 -6.47 2.19
N THR A 467 0.28 -6.62 1.95
CA THR A 467 1.34 -5.95 2.73
C THR A 467 1.82 -4.66 2.07
N GLU A 468 1.52 -4.50 0.78
CA GLU A 468 1.75 -3.32 -0.05
C GLU A 468 0.52 -3.09 -0.92
N PHE A 469 0.21 -1.83 -1.25
CA PHE A 469 -0.99 -1.46 -2.01
C PHE A 469 -1.05 -2.18 -3.36
N LYS A 470 0.09 -2.34 -4.04
CA LYS A 470 0.16 -3.04 -5.34
C LYS A 470 -0.37 -4.47 -5.32
N GLU A 471 -0.34 -5.16 -4.17
CA GLU A 471 -0.74 -6.56 -4.08
C GLU A 471 -2.24 -6.74 -4.35
N ILE A 472 -3.04 -5.67 -4.27
CA ILE A 472 -4.46 -5.73 -4.65
C ILE A 472 -4.66 -5.94 -6.15
N TYR A 473 -3.67 -5.59 -6.99
CA TYR A 473 -3.72 -5.76 -8.44
C TYR A 473 -3.18 -7.11 -8.91
N TYR A 474 -2.76 -7.97 -7.98
CA TYR A 474 -2.17 -9.26 -8.33
C TYR A 474 -3.24 -10.17 -8.91
N VAL A 475 -3.23 -10.33 -10.23
CA VAL A 475 -4.12 -11.21 -10.99
C VAL A 475 -3.31 -12.29 -11.72
N PRO A 476 -3.88 -13.49 -11.92
CA PRO A 476 -3.31 -14.46 -12.86
C PRO A 476 -3.14 -13.80 -14.23
N GLY A 477 -1.92 -13.77 -14.76
CA GLY A 477 -1.63 -13.23 -16.10
C GLY A 477 -1.11 -11.78 -16.16
N GLY A 478 -1.22 -10.94 -15.11
CA GLY A 478 -0.54 -9.63 -14.99
C GLY A 478 -0.73 -8.57 -16.11
N ALA A 479 -0.47 -7.29 -15.81
CA ALA A 479 -0.64 -6.21 -16.80
C ALA A 479 0.46 -6.18 -17.90
N MET A 480 1.63 -6.77 -17.64
CA MET A 480 2.74 -6.96 -18.59
C MET A 480 2.85 -8.39 -19.14
N ASP A 481 1.92 -9.28 -18.77
CA ASP A 481 1.97 -10.71 -19.09
C ASP A 481 3.28 -11.39 -18.65
N PHE A 482 3.84 -10.94 -17.53
CA PHE A 482 5.01 -11.57 -16.91
C PHE A 482 4.61 -12.77 -16.06
N PRO A 483 5.45 -13.81 -16.00
CA PRO A 483 5.19 -15.00 -15.21
C PRO A 483 5.45 -14.71 -13.72
N HIS A 484 4.54 -13.96 -13.07
CA HIS A 484 4.64 -13.59 -11.65
C HIS A 484 4.84 -14.81 -10.74
N GLU A 485 4.27 -15.96 -11.12
CA GLU A 485 4.49 -17.23 -10.44
C GLU A 485 5.98 -17.63 -10.41
N ILE A 486 6.66 -17.61 -11.56
CA ILE A 486 8.08 -17.96 -11.65
C ILE A 486 8.91 -16.95 -10.87
N ILE A 487 8.57 -15.66 -10.97
CA ILE A 487 9.24 -14.58 -10.24
C ILE A 487 9.10 -14.78 -8.73
N ASP A 488 7.87 -14.90 -8.24
CA ASP A 488 7.57 -14.98 -6.80
C ASP A 488 8.13 -16.28 -6.20
N LYS A 489 8.02 -17.41 -6.90
CA LYS A 489 8.64 -18.69 -6.49
C LYS A 489 10.15 -18.55 -6.38
N ARG A 490 10.80 -17.96 -7.40
CA ARG A 490 12.26 -17.77 -7.37
C ARG A 490 12.69 -16.83 -6.26
N MET A 491 11.96 -15.73 -6.05
CA MET A 491 12.23 -14.81 -4.96
C MET A 491 12.04 -15.48 -3.59
N ALA A 492 11.05 -16.36 -3.43
CA ALA A 492 10.85 -17.15 -2.21
C ALA A 492 12.01 -18.12 -1.95
N GLU A 493 12.54 -18.77 -2.99
CA GLU A 493 13.75 -19.59 -2.90
C GLU A 493 14.96 -18.77 -2.46
N LEU A 494 15.23 -17.63 -3.12
CA LEU A 494 16.34 -16.73 -2.79
C LEU A 494 16.26 -16.18 -1.36
N ARG A 495 15.06 -15.90 -0.84
CA ARG A 495 14.85 -15.48 0.56
C ARG A 495 15.22 -16.55 1.59
N ARG A 496 15.20 -17.83 1.21
CA ARG A 496 15.54 -18.96 2.09
C ARG A 496 17.04 -19.29 2.08
N MET A 497 17.76 -18.84 1.05
CA MET A 497 19.21 -19.00 0.94
C MET A 497 19.94 -17.89 1.72
N ASP A 498 21.15 -18.15 2.21
CA ASP A 498 22.00 -17.06 2.68
C ASP A 498 22.45 -16.24 1.46
N GLU A 499 22.29 -14.91 1.50
CA GLU A 499 22.66 -14.03 0.39
C GLU A 499 24.11 -14.24 -0.06
N LYS A 500 25.01 -14.55 0.88
CA LYS A 500 26.42 -14.82 0.61
C LYS A 500 26.67 -16.10 -0.20
N GLU A 501 25.70 -17.01 -0.27
CA GLU A 501 25.80 -18.25 -1.05
C GLU A 501 25.59 -18.02 -2.55
N TYR A 502 24.86 -16.98 -2.95
CA TYR A 502 24.52 -16.74 -4.35
C TYR A 502 24.90 -15.35 -4.87
N CYS A 503 25.30 -14.42 -4.01
CA CYS A 503 25.63 -13.05 -4.35
C CYS A 503 26.88 -12.58 -3.61
N ARG A 504 27.81 -11.96 -4.34
CA ARG A 504 28.91 -11.18 -3.77
C ARG A 504 28.66 -9.70 -4.02
N ARG A 505 28.53 -8.93 -2.94
CA ARG A 505 28.36 -7.48 -3.02
C ARG A 505 29.71 -6.77 -2.92
N GLY A 506 29.97 -5.82 -3.79
CA GLY A 506 31.28 -5.16 -3.87
C GLY A 506 31.42 -4.12 -4.97
N ASN A 507 32.66 -3.74 -5.24
CA ASN A 507 33.01 -2.72 -6.24
C ASN A 507 34.15 -3.22 -7.15
N PHE A 508 34.09 -2.83 -8.43
CA PHE A 508 35.22 -2.99 -9.35
C PHE A 508 36.16 -1.80 -9.19
N VAL A 509 37.46 -2.06 -9.08
CA VAL A 509 38.48 -1.02 -8.90
C VAL A 509 39.67 -1.29 -9.80
N TRP A 510 40.27 -0.25 -10.36
CA TRP A 510 41.55 -0.41 -11.05
C TRP A 510 42.63 -0.87 -10.08
N LYS A 511 43.38 -1.91 -10.46
CA LYS A 511 44.46 -2.48 -9.66
C LYS A 511 45.49 -1.41 -9.31
N ASN A 512 45.79 -1.29 -8.02
CA ASN A 512 46.66 -0.26 -7.46
C ASN A 512 46.24 1.19 -7.80
N GLY A 513 44.96 1.43 -8.11
CA GLY A 513 44.45 2.75 -8.54
C GLY A 513 44.93 3.20 -9.92
N ARG A 514 45.62 2.34 -10.68
CA ARG A 514 46.19 2.70 -11.98
C ARG A 514 45.18 2.45 -13.08
N LYS A 515 44.52 3.52 -13.53
CA LYS A 515 43.52 3.50 -14.60
C LYS A 515 44.01 2.78 -15.86
N ASP A 516 43.06 2.15 -16.56
CA ASP A 516 43.25 1.47 -17.84
C ASP A 516 44.16 0.22 -17.82
N THR A 517 44.47 -0.29 -16.63
CA THR A 517 45.27 -1.52 -16.44
C THR A 517 44.38 -2.75 -16.21
N GLU A 518 44.64 -3.50 -15.14
CA GLU A 518 43.80 -4.60 -14.66
C GLU A 518 42.77 -4.05 -13.67
N VAL A 519 41.61 -4.69 -13.60
CA VAL A 519 40.53 -4.40 -12.66
C VAL A 519 40.47 -5.55 -11.65
N ASP A 520 40.34 -5.21 -10.37
CA ASP A 520 40.05 -6.13 -9.28
C ASP A 520 38.61 -5.96 -8.80
N PHE A 521 38.03 -6.99 -8.20
CA PHE A 521 36.74 -6.90 -7.50
C PHE A 521 36.99 -6.98 -5.99
N VAL A 522 36.51 -5.97 -5.26
CA VAL A 522 36.66 -5.85 -3.81
C VAL A 522 35.29 -6.03 -3.16
N ASP A 523 35.17 -7.06 -2.31
CA ASP A 523 33.94 -7.29 -1.55
C ASP A 523 33.69 -6.13 -0.58
N ASP A 524 32.48 -5.60 -0.60
CA ASP A 524 32.02 -4.50 0.24
C ASP A 524 30.51 -4.67 0.46
N PRO A 525 30.04 -4.85 1.71
CA PRO A 525 28.60 -4.91 2.02
C PRO A 525 27.81 -3.67 1.57
N GLN A 526 28.47 -2.52 1.40
CA GLN A 526 27.89 -1.28 0.86
C GLN A 526 28.24 -1.07 -0.63
N GLY A 527 28.83 -2.08 -1.28
CA GLY A 527 29.21 -2.03 -2.68
C GLY A 527 28.03 -1.80 -3.63
N ARG A 528 28.34 -1.23 -4.78
CA ARG A 528 27.36 -0.83 -5.80
C ARG A 528 26.89 -1.99 -6.66
N PHE A 529 27.74 -3.01 -6.81
CA PHE A 529 27.48 -4.20 -7.62
C PHE A 529 27.07 -5.40 -6.76
N ASN A 530 26.11 -6.16 -7.26
CA ASN A 530 25.88 -7.53 -6.86
C ASN A 530 26.41 -8.44 -7.98
N VAL A 531 27.34 -9.34 -7.66
CA VAL A 531 27.92 -10.31 -8.60
C VAL A 531 27.42 -11.71 -8.25
N TYR A 532 26.68 -12.30 -9.18
CA TYR A 532 26.09 -13.65 -9.07
C TYR A 532 26.95 -14.72 -9.74
N HIS A 533 27.74 -14.32 -10.74
CA HIS A 533 28.67 -15.21 -11.42
C HIS A 533 30.02 -14.51 -11.61
N MET A 534 31.06 -15.10 -11.03
CA MET A 534 32.43 -14.62 -11.14
C MET A 534 33.17 -15.37 -12.26
N PRO A 535 33.72 -14.70 -13.29
CA PRO A 535 34.55 -15.34 -14.30
C PRO A 535 35.79 -15.99 -13.66
N LYS A 536 36.30 -17.05 -14.29
CA LYS A 536 37.58 -17.65 -13.88
C LYS A 536 38.71 -16.63 -13.98
N GLU A 537 39.72 -16.76 -13.14
CA GLU A 537 40.82 -15.77 -13.05
C GLU A 537 41.54 -15.56 -14.38
N ASP A 538 41.76 -16.64 -15.13
CA ASP A 538 42.38 -16.65 -16.44
C ASP A 538 41.54 -16.01 -17.55
N MET A 539 40.27 -15.68 -17.28
CA MET A 539 39.35 -15.05 -18.23
C MET A 539 39.11 -13.56 -17.93
N ARG A 540 39.61 -13.04 -16.80
CA ARG A 540 39.40 -11.65 -16.38
C ARG A 540 40.35 -10.70 -17.08
N ASN A 541 39.92 -9.46 -17.30
CA ASN A 541 40.76 -8.37 -17.83
C ASN A 541 41.38 -8.62 -19.23
N LEU A 542 40.97 -9.67 -19.93
CA LEU A 542 41.54 -10.04 -21.22
C LEU A 542 41.07 -9.09 -22.33
N LYS A 543 42.01 -8.27 -22.81
CA LYS A 543 41.77 -7.27 -23.86
C LYS A 543 42.90 -7.22 -24.88
N CYS A 544 42.57 -6.83 -26.11
CA CYS A 544 43.51 -6.63 -27.20
C CYS A 544 43.33 -5.24 -27.85
N ARG A 545 44.34 -4.76 -28.58
CA ARG A 545 44.23 -3.53 -29.37
C ARG A 545 43.59 -3.82 -30.73
N ARG A 546 42.63 -2.98 -31.14
CA ARG A 546 42.00 -3.03 -32.45
C ARG A 546 41.75 -1.63 -32.99
N ASN A 547 41.82 -1.50 -34.32
CA ASN A 547 41.40 -0.28 -35.00
C ASN A 547 39.89 -0.29 -35.21
N THR A 548 39.25 0.80 -34.83
CA THR A 548 37.82 1.05 -35.01
C THR A 548 37.61 2.35 -35.79
N ILE A 549 36.34 2.69 -36.06
CA ILE A 549 35.99 4.00 -36.62
C ILE A 549 36.41 5.17 -35.69
N TRP A 550 36.69 4.88 -34.42
CA TRP A 550 37.14 5.85 -33.40
C TRP A 550 38.67 5.85 -33.20
N GLY A 551 39.41 5.16 -34.08
CA GLY A 551 40.86 4.95 -33.97
C GLY A 551 41.23 3.69 -33.20
N GLU A 552 42.49 3.59 -32.78
CA GLU A 552 42.99 2.47 -31.99
C GLU A 552 42.30 2.45 -30.61
N SER A 553 41.67 1.32 -30.28
CA SER A 553 40.91 1.12 -29.06
C SER A 553 41.19 -0.26 -28.46
N TRP A 554 41.02 -0.39 -27.15
CA TRP A 554 40.92 -1.66 -26.47
C TRP A 554 39.61 -2.36 -26.86
N ALA A 555 39.69 -3.66 -27.12
CA ALA A 555 38.59 -4.58 -27.36
C ALA A 555 38.71 -5.79 -26.44
N PRO A 556 37.60 -6.41 -26.00
CA PRO A 556 37.68 -7.66 -25.25
C PRO A 556 38.28 -8.77 -26.13
N LEU A 557 39.05 -9.67 -25.52
CA LEU A 557 39.62 -10.81 -26.24
C LEU A 557 38.55 -11.84 -26.63
N TYR A 558 37.55 -12.04 -25.76
CA TYR A 558 36.44 -12.97 -25.95
C TYR A 558 35.07 -12.26 -25.89
N PRO A 559 34.72 -11.47 -26.93
CA PRO A 559 33.53 -10.61 -26.95
C PRO A 559 32.19 -11.36 -26.93
N ASP A 560 32.19 -12.68 -27.12
CA ASP A 560 31.00 -13.54 -27.19
C ASP A 560 30.65 -14.21 -25.86
N LYS A 561 31.40 -13.94 -24.78
CA LYS A 561 31.19 -14.56 -23.46
C LYS A 561 30.30 -13.77 -22.53
N TYR A 562 30.35 -12.44 -22.60
CA TYR A 562 29.53 -11.56 -21.77
C TYR A 562 29.04 -10.35 -22.56
N THR A 563 27.85 -9.87 -22.23
CA THR A 563 27.31 -8.60 -22.70
C THR A 563 27.02 -7.72 -21.49
N SER A 564 27.35 -6.43 -21.59
CA SER A 564 27.03 -5.41 -20.59
C SER A 564 25.96 -4.48 -21.13
N SER A 565 25.18 -3.89 -20.25
CA SER A 565 24.31 -2.76 -20.57
C SER A 565 24.34 -1.72 -19.46
N SER A 566 23.82 -0.55 -19.80
CA SER A 566 23.60 0.54 -18.85
C SER A 566 22.36 1.32 -19.26
N ASP A 567 21.56 1.70 -18.26
CA ASP A 567 20.50 2.70 -18.35
C ASP A 567 21.04 4.01 -17.71
N PRO A 568 21.73 4.86 -18.50
CA PRO A 568 22.29 6.11 -18.01
C PRO A 568 21.19 7.11 -17.67
N TYR A 569 21.44 7.96 -16.67
CA TYR A 569 20.57 9.07 -16.29
C TYR A 569 21.23 10.42 -16.59
N ALA A 570 20.42 11.47 -16.75
CA ALA A 570 20.93 12.81 -16.92
C ALA A 570 21.41 13.31 -15.56
N TYR A 571 22.70 13.69 -15.44
CA TYR A 571 23.17 14.29 -14.20
C TYR A 571 22.46 15.61 -14.00
N ARG A 572 21.77 15.72 -12.87
CA ARG A 572 21.31 16.97 -12.32
C ARG A 572 21.76 16.95 -10.88
N THR A 573 22.46 17.99 -10.43
CA THR A 573 22.76 18.12 -9.01
C THR A 573 21.46 18.11 -8.20
N LYS A 574 21.53 17.72 -6.92
CA LYS A 574 20.38 17.88 -6.00
C LYS A 574 19.87 19.33 -5.97
N ALA A 575 20.70 20.31 -6.32
CA ALA A 575 20.34 21.73 -6.43
C ALA A 575 19.62 22.08 -7.74
N GLU A 576 20.05 21.56 -8.90
CA GLU A 576 19.45 21.84 -10.22
C GLU A 576 18.13 21.10 -10.43
N THR A 577 17.99 19.90 -9.88
CA THR A 577 16.72 19.12 -9.92
C THR A 577 15.58 19.86 -9.22
N LYS A 578 15.89 20.73 -8.25
CA LYS A 578 14.90 21.55 -7.54
C LYS A 578 14.21 22.60 -8.42
N LEU A 579 14.73 22.85 -9.62
CA LEU A 579 14.23 23.87 -10.56
C LEU A 579 13.36 23.30 -11.70
N THR A 580 13.22 21.98 -11.83
CA THR A 580 12.43 21.37 -12.92
C THR A 580 11.09 20.80 -12.45
N GLU A 581 10.04 20.99 -13.27
CA GLU A 581 8.61 20.76 -12.95
C GLU A 581 8.23 19.30 -12.64
N ASN A 582 9.05 18.30 -13.01
CA ASN A 582 8.83 16.89 -12.69
C ASN A 582 9.80 16.40 -11.61
N LYS A 583 9.32 16.35 -10.36
CA LYS A 583 10.05 15.82 -9.20
C LYS A 583 9.71 14.36 -8.92
N SER A 584 9.89 13.48 -9.93
CA SER A 584 9.92 12.04 -9.68
C SER A 584 11.17 11.67 -8.87
N ARG A 585 11.15 10.52 -8.17
CA ARG A 585 12.34 9.87 -7.62
C ARG A 585 13.50 10.04 -8.61
N LEU A 586 14.63 10.53 -8.12
CA LEU A 586 15.87 10.58 -8.89
C LEU A 586 16.17 9.14 -9.37
N SER A 587 16.15 8.89 -10.67
CA SER A 587 16.45 7.57 -11.25
C SER A 587 17.89 7.18 -10.92
N ASP A 588 18.12 5.95 -10.48
CA ASP A 588 19.46 5.47 -10.19
C ASP A 588 20.14 5.04 -11.49
N GLY A 589 21.48 4.96 -11.52
CA GLY A 589 22.16 4.32 -12.64
C GLY A 589 21.85 2.83 -12.64
N GLY A 590 21.24 2.33 -13.71
CA GLY A 590 21.03 0.90 -13.92
C GLY A 590 22.18 0.31 -14.74
N GLY A 591 22.72 -0.83 -14.31
CA GLY A 591 23.73 -1.57 -15.07
C GLY A 591 23.54 -3.07 -14.95
N MET A 592 23.86 -3.82 -16.00
CA MET A 592 23.68 -5.27 -16.03
C MET A 592 24.80 -5.95 -16.81
N ILE A 593 25.37 -7.02 -16.27
CA ILE A 593 26.26 -7.94 -16.98
C ILE A 593 25.52 -9.26 -17.17
N PHE A 594 25.43 -9.71 -18.41
CA PHE A 594 24.81 -10.97 -18.80
C PHE A 594 25.88 -11.93 -19.31
N GLN A 595 25.91 -13.13 -18.75
CA GLN A 595 26.73 -14.23 -19.25
C GLN A 595 26.05 -14.86 -20.44
N GLU A 596 26.73 -14.92 -21.57
CA GLU A 596 26.22 -15.57 -22.77
C GLU A 596 26.16 -17.09 -22.61
N ARG A 597 25.39 -17.76 -23.46
CA ARG A 597 25.30 -19.22 -23.44
C ARG A 597 26.62 -19.83 -23.91
N ASP A 598 27.23 -20.67 -23.08
CA ASP A 598 28.33 -21.53 -23.53
C ASP A 598 27.78 -22.89 -23.94
N LYS A 599 27.76 -23.18 -25.24
CA LYS A 599 27.22 -24.43 -25.79
C LYS A 599 28.00 -25.68 -25.37
N LEU A 600 29.24 -25.54 -24.90
CA LEU A 600 30.01 -26.67 -24.39
C LEU A 600 29.55 -27.05 -22.97
N LEU A 601 29.22 -26.07 -22.15
CA LEU A 601 28.73 -26.28 -20.79
C LEU A 601 27.22 -26.59 -20.75
N ASP A 602 26.47 -25.96 -21.66
CA ASP A 602 25.02 -26.06 -21.79
C ASP A 602 24.62 -26.42 -23.23
N PRO A 603 24.84 -27.68 -23.66
CA PRO A 603 24.45 -28.15 -24.98
C PRO A 603 22.91 -28.20 -25.14
N ASP A 604 22.43 -28.23 -26.39
CA ASP A 604 20.98 -28.22 -26.70
C ASP A 604 20.21 -29.41 -26.10
N THR A 605 20.92 -30.50 -25.76
CA THR A 605 20.37 -31.69 -25.12
C THR A 605 20.20 -31.56 -23.60
N LYS A 606 20.87 -30.59 -22.96
CA LYS A 606 20.81 -30.37 -21.51
C LYS A 606 19.53 -29.61 -21.18
N ASN A 607 18.80 -30.08 -20.16
CA ASN A 607 17.60 -29.40 -19.70
C ASN A 607 17.95 -27.97 -19.27
N ILE A 608 17.16 -26.99 -19.72
CA ILE A 608 17.37 -25.56 -19.41
C ILE A 608 17.45 -25.29 -17.91
N LYS A 609 16.73 -26.08 -17.09
CA LYS A 609 16.76 -25.96 -15.63
C LYS A 609 18.15 -26.21 -15.03
N ASP A 610 18.98 -27.01 -15.71
CA ASP A 610 20.32 -27.38 -15.27
C ASP A 610 21.40 -26.48 -15.89
N TRP A 611 21.01 -25.47 -16.69
CA TRP A 611 21.96 -24.59 -17.36
C TRP A 611 22.68 -23.68 -16.37
N ILE A 612 24.01 -23.61 -16.50
CA ILE A 612 24.88 -22.82 -15.63
C ILE A 612 25.34 -21.50 -16.28
N THR A 613 25.08 -21.31 -17.58
CA THR A 613 25.38 -20.10 -18.36
C THR A 613 24.09 -19.45 -18.88
N HIS A 614 24.18 -18.40 -19.71
CA HIS A 614 23.01 -17.66 -20.22
C HIS A 614 22.19 -16.98 -19.09
N ASN A 615 22.85 -16.30 -18.16
CA ASN A 615 22.20 -15.77 -16.97
C ASN A 615 22.76 -14.38 -16.59
N ILE A 616 22.06 -13.67 -15.73
CA ILE A 616 22.58 -12.42 -15.15
C ILE A 616 23.80 -12.75 -14.30
N ALA A 617 24.95 -12.16 -14.64
CA ALA A 617 26.22 -12.36 -13.95
C ALA A 617 26.48 -11.29 -12.89
N ALA A 618 26.06 -10.05 -13.14
CA ALA A 618 26.13 -8.97 -12.18
C ALA A 618 25.06 -7.92 -12.46
N ASP A 619 24.62 -7.21 -11.42
CA ASP A 619 23.77 -6.03 -11.56
C ASP A 619 24.28 -4.85 -10.72
N TYR A 620 23.93 -3.65 -11.17
CA TYR A 620 24.31 -2.37 -10.59
C TYR A 620 23.07 -1.48 -10.48
N LEU A 621 22.84 -0.95 -9.28
CA LEU A 621 21.76 -0.01 -9.03
C LEU A 621 22.22 0.98 -7.96
N GLU A 622 22.74 2.12 -8.40
CA GLU A 622 23.29 3.17 -7.53
C GLU A 622 23.34 4.51 -8.27
N ARG A 623 23.27 5.61 -7.53
CA ARG A 623 23.47 6.96 -8.04
C ARG A 623 24.75 7.58 -7.46
N PRO A 624 25.91 7.38 -8.10
CA PRO A 624 27.18 7.90 -7.61
C PRO A 624 27.26 9.42 -7.69
N ASP A 625 28.26 9.98 -7.01
CA ASP A 625 28.43 11.43 -6.84
C ASP A 625 28.67 12.15 -8.17
N SER A 626 29.16 11.48 -9.21
CA SER A 626 29.29 12.04 -10.56
C SER A 626 28.85 11.05 -11.65
N ASN A 627 28.45 11.57 -12.81
CA ASN A 627 28.18 10.75 -13.99
C ASN A 627 29.44 10.03 -14.51
N ASP A 628 30.62 10.62 -14.32
CA ASP A 628 31.88 10.00 -14.70
C ASP A 628 32.20 8.79 -13.82
N ASP A 629 31.84 8.82 -12.53
CA ASP A 629 31.98 7.65 -11.64
C ASP A 629 31.08 6.49 -12.09
N PHE A 630 29.83 6.78 -12.47
CA PHE A 630 28.94 5.77 -13.03
C PHE A 630 29.52 5.16 -14.32
N ALA A 631 29.99 6.01 -15.23
CA ALA A 631 30.58 5.56 -16.49
C ALA A 631 31.89 4.77 -16.26
N GLU A 632 32.67 5.13 -15.25
CA GLU A 632 33.87 4.42 -14.85
C GLU A 632 33.56 3.05 -14.25
N ASP A 633 32.56 2.97 -13.37
CA ASP A 633 32.07 1.71 -12.80
C ASP A 633 31.64 0.73 -13.91
N MET A 634 30.87 1.22 -14.88
CA MET A 634 30.43 0.44 -16.04
C MET A 634 31.61 0.01 -16.94
N LEU A 635 32.61 0.88 -17.11
CA LEU A 635 33.83 0.55 -17.86
C LEU A 635 34.66 -0.52 -17.14
N MET A 636 34.89 -0.38 -15.84
CA MET A 636 35.65 -1.34 -15.05
C MET A 636 34.98 -2.71 -15.04
N ALA A 637 33.65 -2.78 -14.86
CA ALA A 637 32.91 -4.02 -14.98
C ALA A 637 33.04 -4.63 -16.38
N SER A 638 32.89 -3.82 -17.44
CA SER A 638 33.04 -4.28 -18.83
C SER A 638 34.44 -4.86 -19.10
N VAL A 639 35.50 -4.21 -18.60
CA VAL A 639 36.89 -4.68 -18.73
C VAL A 639 37.12 -5.95 -17.94
N PHE A 640 36.66 -6.01 -16.69
CA PHE A 640 36.82 -7.17 -15.83
C PHE A 640 36.21 -8.44 -16.44
N PHE A 641 34.97 -8.35 -16.93
CA PHE A 641 34.25 -9.46 -17.54
C PHE A 641 34.60 -9.70 -19.02
N GLY A 642 35.21 -8.72 -19.70
CA GLY A 642 35.31 -8.73 -21.16
C GLY A 642 33.95 -8.52 -21.86
N ALA A 643 33.01 -7.86 -21.18
CA ALA A 643 31.64 -7.69 -21.63
C ALA A 643 31.48 -6.48 -22.57
N MET A 644 30.91 -6.68 -23.76
CA MET A 644 30.64 -5.56 -24.68
C MET A 644 29.41 -4.76 -24.24
N MET A 645 29.51 -3.42 -24.22
CA MET A 645 28.51 -2.49 -23.71
C MET A 645 27.43 -2.14 -24.74
N PHE A 646 26.18 -2.48 -24.44
CA PHE A 646 24.98 -2.11 -25.20
C PHE A 646 24.10 -1.18 -24.36
N THR A 647 24.21 0.13 -24.59
CA THR A 647 23.56 1.18 -23.79
C THR A 647 22.41 1.87 -24.52
N GLU A 648 21.54 2.54 -23.76
CA GLU A 648 20.59 3.52 -24.31
C GLU A 648 21.35 4.73 -24.90
N ARG A 649 20.91 5.20 -26.08
CA ARG A 649 21.52 6.33 -26.81
C ARG A 649 20.98 7.70 -26.44
N ASN A 650 19.85 7.77 -25.74
CA ASN A 650 19.23 9.05 -25.38
C ASN A 650 20.16 9.91 -24.52
N ILE A 651 21.05 9.26 -23.75
CA ILE A 651 22.10 9.91 -22.96
C ILE A 651 23.44 9.30 -23.34
N ASP A 652 24.28 10.09 -24.02
CA ASP A 652 25.51 9.62 -24.65
C ASP A 652 26.71 9.48 -23.71
N LEU A 653 26.50 9.61 -22.40
CA LEU A 653 27.51 9.53 -21.33
C LEU A 653 28.44 8.33 -21.51
N ILE A 654 27.87 7.12 -21.59
CA ILE A 654 28.60 5.86 -21.62
C ILE A 654 29.39 5.73 -22.92
N ILE A 655 28.77 6.08 -24.05
CA ILE A 655 29.41 6.06 -25.37
C ILE A 655 30.61 7.01 -25.41
N LYS A 656 30.42 8.26 -24.97
CA LYS A 656 31.48 9.28 -24.91
C LYS A 656 32.62 8.84 -24.01
N HIS A 657 32.33 8.37 -22.80
CA HIS A 657 33.33 7.94 -21.83
C HIS A 657 34.21 6.81 -22.39
N PHE A 658 33.59 5.78 -22.97
CA PHE A 658 34.31 4.65 -23.56
C PHE A 658 35.21 5.10 -24.72
N ILE A 659 34.73 5.99 -25.61
CA ILE A 659 35.54 6.51 -26.72
C ILE A 659 36.71 7.35 -26.21
N GLN A 660 36.46 8.28 -25.28
CA GLN A 660 37.49 9.14 -24.69
C GLN A 660 38.60 8.33 -24.01
N ARG A 661 38.22 7.23 -23.34
CA ARG A 661 39.14 6.31 -22.66
C ARG A 661 39.80 5.28 -23.57
N LYS A 662 39.59 5.35 -24.89
CA LYS A 662 40.13 4.40 -25.89
C LYS A 662 39.60 2.97 -25.72
N TYR A 663 38.33 2.83 -25.32
CA TYR A 663 37.57 1.56 -25.23
C TYR A 663 36.39 1.55 -26.22
N GLY A 664 36.43 2.32 -27.31
CA GLY A 664 35.35 2.36 -28.30
C GLY A 664 35.01 1.00 -28.91
N ALA A 665 35.95 0.04 -28.94
CA ALA A 665 35.71 -1.32 -29.42
C ALA A 665 34.96 -2.23 -28.43
N TYR A 666 34.71 -1.77 -27.19
CA TYR A 666 33.79 -2.43 -26.27
C TYR A 666 32.33 -2.07 -26.56
N LEU A 667 32.06 -1.01 -27.32
CA LEU A 667 30.69 -0.60 -27.63
C LEU A 667 30.05 -1.58 -28.63
N LYS A 668 28.87 -2.10 -28.28
CA LYS A 668 28.15 -3.10 -29.07
C LYS A 668 27.13 -2.44 -29.99
N TYR A 669 27.10 -2.88 -31.23
CA TYR A 669 26.21 -2.36 -32.28
C TYR A 669 25.08 -3.34 -32.57
N GLU A 670 23.99 -2.84 -33.15
CA GLU A 670 22.86 -3.64 -33.62
C GLU A 670 22.87 -3.74 -35.15
N PHE A 671 22.32 -4.82 -35.69
CA PHE A 671 21.98 -4.93 -37.10
C PHE A 671 20.54 -4.49 -37.35
N ASP A 672 20.26 -3.90 -38.50
CA ASP A 672 18.89 -3.62 -38.93
C ASP A 672 18.18 -4.90 -39.42
N LYS A 673 16.91 -4.76 -39.80
CA LYS A 673 16.08 -5.87 -40.31
C LYS A 673 16.59 -6.51 -41.60
N TYR A 674 17.53 -5.87 -42.30
CA TYR A 674 18.16 -6.36 -43.52
C TYR A 674 19.56 -6.94 -43.26
N GLY A 675 20.01 -6.97 -42.00
CA GLY A 675 21.33 -7.46 -41.61
C GLY A 675 22.45 -6.45 -41.84
N VAL A 676 22.14 -5.16 -42.01
CA VAL A 676 23.13 -4.10 -42.14
C VAL A 676 23.46 -3.55 -40.76
N LEU A 677 24.76 -3.41 -40.47
CA LEU A 677 25.23 -2.86 -39.21
C LEU A 677 24.80 -1.38 -39.08
N LYS A 678 24.18 -1.01 -37.95
CA LYS A 678 23.84 0.40 -37.68
C LYS A 678 25.12 1.24 -37.51
N SER A 679 25.02 2.53 -37.84
CA SER A 679 26.15 3.47 -37.79
C SER A 679 26.60 3.84 -36.37
N GLU A 680 25.75 3.62 -35.37
CA GLU A 680 25.97 3.98 -33.96
C GLU A 680 25.76 2.79 -33.03
N PRO A 681 26.51 2.70 -31.92
CA PRO A 681 26.33 1.64 -30.93
C PRO A 681 25.08 1.86 -30.07
N GLY A 682 24.54 0.77 -29.51
CA GLY A 682 23.35 0.81 -28.65
C GLY A 682 22.03 1.08 -29.39
N VAL A 683 21.01 1.51 -28.64
CA VAL A 683 19.63 1.67 -29.13
C VAL A 683 18.98 2.97 -28.61
N TYR A 684 18.13 3.60 -29.41
CA TYR A 684 17.28 4.70 -28.92
C TYR A 684 16.07 4.12 -28.20
N SER A 685 15.72 4.66 -27.03
CA SER A 685 14.61 4.19 -26.19
C SER A 685 13.27 4.73 -26.68
N LEU A 686 12.91 4.35 -27.91
CA LEU A 686 11.62 4.60 -28.53
C LEU A 686 10.60 3.54 -28.10
N ARG A 687 9.30 3.80 -28.26
CA ARG A 687 8.22 2.87 -27.91
C ARG A 687 8.46 1.45 -28.45
N GLU A 688 8.86 1.33 -29.71
CA GLU A 688 9.17 0.03 -30.35
C GLU A 688 10.30 -0.73 -29.63
N SER A 689 11.36 -0.02 -29.20
CA SER A 689 12.46 -0.66 -28.45
C SER A 689 12.02 -1.07 -27.04
N LYS A 690 11.14 -0.31 -26.39
CA LYS A 690 10.55 -0.67 -25.09
C LYS A 690 9.69 -1.92 -25.19
N ASP A 691 8.89 -2.02 -26.24
CA ASP A 691 8.11 -3.24 -26.52
C ASP A 691 9.01 -4.46 -26.76
N ARG A 692 10.12 -4.28 -27.47
CA ARG A 692 11.13 -5.35 -27.67
C ARG A 692 11.80 -5.75 -26.35
N MET A 693 12.19 -4.79 -25.52
CA MET A 693 12.77 -5.06 -24.20
C MET A 693 11.80 -5.85 -23.32
N ALA A 694 10.53 -5.43 -23.23
CA ALA A 694 9.52 -6.13 -22.46
C ALA A 694 9.30 -7.57 -22.97
N LYS A 695 9.29 -7.79 -24.29
CA LYS A 695 9.20 -9.14 -24.89
C LYS A 695 10.40 -10.01 -24.56
N ALA A 696 11.62 -9.45 -24.64
CA ALA A 696 12.85 -10.16 -24.33
C ALA A 696 12.91 -10.55 -22.84
N ILE A 697 12.56 -9.62 -21.95
CA ILE A 697 12.45 -9.88 -20.51
C ILE A 697 11.40 -10.94 -20.22
N ARG A 698 10.20 -10.84 -20.83
CA ARG A 698 9.15 -11.86 -20.67
C ARG A 698 9.65 -13.24 -21.07
N TYR A 699 10.30 -13.35 -22.23
CA TYR A 699 10.88 -14.60 -22.70
C TYR A 699 11.93 -15.14 -21.71
N TYR A 700 12.87 -14.30 -21.28
CA TYR A 700 13.88 -14.68 -20.29
C TYR A 700 13.24 -15.13 -18.98
N LEU A 701 12.22 -14.46 -18.46
CA LEU A 701 11.53 -14.85 -17.23
C LEU A 701 10.83 -16.21 -17.38
N ILE A 702 10.14 -16.46 -18.50
CA ILE A 702 9.47 -17.74 -18.77
C ILE A 702 10.50 -18.87 -18.86
N THR A 703 11.61 -18.65 -19.56
CA THR A 703 12.58 -19.71 -19.88
C THR A 703 13.67 -19.88 -18.81
N HIS A 704 14.04 -18.82 -18.10
CA HIS A 704 15.20 -18.78 -17.19
C HIS A 704 14.91 -18.09 -15.86
N GLY A 705 13.70 -17.55 -15.62
CA GLY A 705 13.37 -16.86 -14.37
C GLY A 705 13.56 -17.74 -13.13
N HIS A 706 13.32 -19.04 -13.24
CA HIS A 706 13.49 -20.03 -12.16
C HIS A 706 14.95 -20.23 -11.70
N ARG A 707 15.93 -19.72 -12.45
CA ARG A 707 17.37 -19.76 -12.11
C ARG A 707 18.01 -18.38 -12.04
N CYS A 708 17.20 -17.32 -12.17
CA CYS A 708 17.69 -15.95 -12.00
C CYS A 708 18.15 -15.74 -10.56
N MET A 709 19.33 -15.16 -10.39
CA MET A 709 19.93 -14.88 -9.07
C MET A 709 19.73 -13.43 -8.63
N SER A 710 19.31 -12.54 -9.54
CA SER A 710 19.07 -11.14 -9.22
C SER A 710 17.72 -10.94 -8.56
N TYR A 711 17.72 -10.91 -7.22
CA TYR A 711 16.54 -10.54 -6.45
C TYR A 711 16.06 -9.11 -6.80
N ARG A 712 16.99 -8.16 -6.99
CA ARG A 712 16.67 -6.76 -7.33
C ARG A 712 15.92 -6.64 -8.65
N PHE A 713 16.36 -7.35 -9.69
CA PHE A 713 15.68 -7.38 -10.98
C PHE A 713 14.31 -8.06 -10.88
N LEU A 714 14.23 -9.22 -10.23
CA LEU A 714 12.98 -9.94 -10.04
C LEU A 714 11.94 -9.08 -9.29
N ASP A 715 12.34 -8.35 -8.25
CA ASP A 715 11.46 -7.43 -7.52
C ASP A 715 10.98 -6.25 -8.40
N GLN A 716 11.81 -5.74 -9.32
CA GLN A 716 11.35 -4.73 -10.28
C GLN A 716 10.36 -5.31 -11.31
N CYS A 717 10.61 -6.51 -11.84
CA CYS A 717 9.66 -7.23 -12.71
C CYS A 717 8.33 -7.53 -11.99
N ARG A 718 8.38 -7.81 -10.68
CA ARG A 718 7.22 -8.01 -9.82
C ARG A 718 6.43 -6.73 -9.57
N ARG A 719 7.05 -5.56 -9.69
CA ARG A 719 6.50 -4.24 -9.38
C ARG A 719 5.93 -3.49 -10.58
N ILE A 720 6.55 -3.63 -11.75
CA ILE A 720 6.15 -2.88 -12.95
C ILE A 720 4.76 -3.30 -13.43
N ARG A 721 3.86 -2.32 -13.64
CA ARG A 721 2.49 -2.58 -14.12
C ARG A 721 2.31 -2.28 -15.60
N TYR A 722 2.90 -1.18 -16.06
CA TYR A 722 2.75 -0.72 -17.43
C TYR A 722 4.11 -0.39 -18.02
N LEU A 723 4.24 -0.52 -19.34
CA LEU A 723 5.49 -0.23 -20.03
C LEU A 723 5.89 1.24 -19.91
N GLU A 724 4.90 2.13 -19.74
CA GLU A 724 5.09 3.55 -19.50
C GLU A 724 5.85 3.83 -18.19
N GLU A 725 5.76 2.92 -17.21
CA GLU A 725 6.45 3.02 -15.93
C GLU A 725 7.91 2.56 -15.97
N MET A 726 8.41 2.08 -17.11
CA MET A 726 9.77 1.53 -17.24
C MET A 726 10.86 2.47 -16.71
N THR A 727 10.65 3.79 -16.83
CA THR A 727 11.56 4.84 -16.32
C THR A 727 11.69 4.89 -14.80
N LYS A 728 10.83 4.20 -14.05
CA LYS A 728 10.89 4.08 -12.59
C LYS A 728 11.76 2.89 -12.14
N TYR A 729 12.11 1.99 -13.06
CA TYR A 729 12.68 0.67 -12.80
C TYR A 729 14.00 0.49 -13.57
N ASP A 730 15.07 1.07 -13.04
CA ASP A 730 16.36 1.22 -13.74
C ASP A 730 17.05 -0.14 -14.06
N LEU A 731 16.91 -1.16 -13.20
CA LEU A 731 17.45 -2.51 -13.47
C LEU A 731 16.59 -3.27 -14.49
N PHE A 732 15.28 -3.03 -14.51
CA PHE A 732 14.40 -3.58 -15.52
C PHE A 732 14.80 -3.06 -16.92
N ALA A 733 15.03 -1.74 -17.05
CA ALA A 733 15.51 -1.13 -18.28
C ALA A 733 16.90 -1.66 -18.67
N ALA A 734 17.86 -1.70 -17.74
CA ALA A 734 19.18 -2.26 -17.99
C ALA A 734 19.13 -3.73 -18.43
N CYS A 735 18.27 -4.56 -17.82
CA CYS A 735 18.07 -5.94 -18.24
C CYS A 735 17.50 -6.03 -19.66
N GLY A 736 16.51 -5.20 -20.00
CA GLY A 736 15.98 -5.10 -21.35
C GLY A 736 17.07 -4.83 -22.38
N LEU A 737 17.93 -3.84 -22.10
CA LEU A 737 19.06 -3.49 -22.94
C LEU A 737 20.09 -4.63 -23.06
N VAL A 738 20.42 -5.33 -21.97
CA VAL A 738 21.42 -6.41 -22.02
C VAL A 738 20.93 -7.59 -22.83
N LEU A 739 19.63 -7.92 -22.74
CA LEU A 739 19.02 -9.00 -23.50
C LEU A 739 18.96 -8.66 -25.00
N LEU A 740 18.59 -7.43 -25.37
CA LEU A 740 18.69 -6.97 -26.76
C LEU A 740 20.14 -6.97 -27.26
N GLY A 741 21.08 -6.58 -26.40
CA GLY A 741 22.51 -6.66 -26.67
C GLY A 741 22.95 -8.10 -26.94
N SER A 742 22.52 -9.06 -26.13
CA SER A 742 22.83 -10.50 -26.25
C SER A 742 22.32 -11.08 -27.58
N GLU A 743 21.17 -10.63 -28.08
CA GLU A 743 20.64 -11.02 -29.39
C GLU A 743 21.48 -10.52 -30.58
N SER A 744 22.32 -9.49 -30.38
CA SER A 744 23.15 -8.94 -31.46
C SER A 744 24.35 -9.84 -31.79
N ASP A 745 24.46 -10.18 -33.07
CA ASP A 745 25.59 -10.94 -33.64
C ASP A 745 26.91 -10.13 -33.74
N TYR A 746 26.95 -8.88 -33.26
CA TYR A 746 28.09 -7.99 -33.46
C TYR A 746 29.40 -8.55 -32.89
N SER A 747 29.34 -9.20 -31.72
CA SER A 747 30.51 -9.84 -31.10
C SER A 747 31.15 -10.90 -32.00
N LYS A 748 30.37 -11.57 -32.85
CA LYS A 748 30.85 -12.61 -33.78
C LYS A 748 31.69 -12.04 -34.92
N LEU A 749 31.67 -10.73 -35.16
CA LEU A 749 32.57 -10.07 -36.11
C LEU A 749 34.01 -10.01 -35.59
N PHE A 750 34.20 -10.13 -34.28
CA PHE A 750 35.50 -9.99 -33.64
C PHE A 750 36.21 -11.34 -33.46
N MET A 751 35.50 -12.46 -33.66
CA MET A 751 36.06 -13.80 -33.57
C MET A 751 36.82 -14.17 -34.85
N PRO A 752 37.91 -14.96 -34.76
CA PRO A 752 38.55 -15.52 -35.93
C PRO A 752 37.57 -16.40 -36.72
N PRO A 753 37.60 -16.41 -38.06
CA PRO A 753 36.75 -17.29 -38.85
C PRO A 753 37.11 -18.75 -38.52
N THR A 754 36.17 -19.50 -37.94
CA THR A 754 36.30 -20.95 -37.79
C THR A 754 36.21 -21.62 -39.17
N GLU A 755 36.98 -22.69 -39.39
CA GLU A 755 37.14 -23.41 -40.68
C GLU A 755 35.83 -23.95 -41.30
N THR A 756 34.69 -23.84 -40.60
CA THR A 756 33.36 -24.23 -41.09
C THR A 756 32.49 -23.05 -41.56
N ARG A 757 33.06 -21.87 -41.85
CA ARG A 757 32.29 -20.75 -42.44
C ARG A 757 32.49 -20.64 -43.96
N HIS A 758 31.71 -21.42 -44.71
CA HIS A 758 31.39 -21.04 -46.10
C HIS A 758 30.62 -19.72 -46.09
N LYS A 759 31.22 -18.67 -46.69
CA LYS A 759 30.68 -17.31 -46.86
C LYS A 759 29.34 -17.20 -47.61
N ARG A 760 28.58 -18.29 -47.79
CA ARG A 760 27.30 -18.31 -48.51
C ARG A 760 26.06 -18.58 -47.63
N GLU A 761 26.20 -18.98 -46.36
CA GLU A 761 25.02 -19.33 -45.54
C GLU A 761 24.43 -18.19 -44.69
N LEU A 762 25.15 -17.09 -44.47
CA LEU A 762 24.62 -15.92 -43.74
C LEU A 762 23.48 -15.17 -44.46
N PHE A 763 23.20 -15.52 -45.74
CA PHE A 763 22.23 -14.79 -46.58
C PHE A 763 21.01 -15.61 -47.04
N LYS A 764 20.79 -16.86 -46.59
CA LYS A 764 19.76 -17.73 -47.20
C LYS A 764 18.67 -18.34 -46.32
N LYS A 765 18.61 -18.11 -45.01
CA LYS A 765 17.52 -18.67 -44.18
C LYS A 765 16.72 -17.62 -43.41
N ARG A 766 15.93 -16.80 -44.13
CA ARG A 766 14.71 -16.13 -43.62
C ARG A 766 13.70 -15.85 -44.75
N ARG A 767 13.39 -16.87 -45.54
CA ARG A 767 12.11 -16.96 -46.26
C ARG A 767 11.52 -18.31 -45.88
N TYR A 768 10.26 -18.30 -45.43
CA TYR A 768 9.48 -19.41 -44.88
C TYR A 768 9.69 -19.70 -43.39
N CYS A 769 8.96 -18.98 -42.54
CA CYS A 769 7.90 -19.48 -41.65
C CYS A 769 7.17 -18.28 -41.05
#